data_AF-A0A0W1AEP7-F1
#
_entry.id   AF-A0A0W1AEP7-F1
#
_cell.length_a   1.000
_cell.length_b   1.000
_cell.length_c   1.000
_cell.angle_alpha   90.00
_cell.angle_beta   90.00
_cell.angle_gamma   90.00
#
_symmetry.space_group_name_H-M   'P 1'
#
loop_
_entity.id
_entity.type
_entity.pdbx_description
1 polymer ?
#
loop_
_entity_poly.entity_id
_entity_poly.type
_entity_poly.pdbx_seq_one_letter_code
_entity_poly.pdbx_strand_id
1 'polypeptide(L)'
;MGKSSLAQKKTTLYDADLLSSKGWYYFSQLFLEATYLQPFNPSSKGMQQGKRLKNTTKNGYIEREIHGAMHASRVAWSTVMLHRLCHQQYPEHVQNKIQALMEFSNLSEEDLFCLIRYVGLGHDAAREGEAEDRWENESAACIEFFLQEHGLNPQLAALFSRLASFKDKPQELARYLASHNLDEKIIAAFQYARLLVSLADCFDIIRCNGEFDFAFIELKLTDVFPYSPDKDACVFFDYAKQTLRLIKRQKDLYFPTRLIGPNKESFCLKIGEDDYSLQEKATLEHADYAVAAMLKSINQEPYFQQLLNTETPEYANPYAKEPVFNPFIHGTNSASLALMTQTDFKLMSAIEMLEQYGLAPLSGELRKGGFSTAMANGNPCFAKLNGKDNSSEYSLSKIIDNYTKPDQTQSGEECLKVLRNYTADASKALFSQINIINIYLARTKQLGINLGDITELHSLEKEFQKSLDVFYLYLLFATHIVGKEDIKNLSFQDSHTLGYELTAYLSLPRFLKKLEEANLSIYEIYNNPTAENCQKIIELLTLPERCKVQQLFEYVEEPLTQQRRSRRGLDTQWDYVVRNVSSWCLDSMLYQTLSGWYDRSDFQQLAPELLRYIEILKQRFSVTKRLLQDVQKPLKLSVADTDLVENPLPIILCYEQSRYMRIISMPHQEYRSQKSLKLGEDIQIIATDTEINMKRLKAYSDRHQLNLTVISFADLERARDSLRSEHPLCRQQVVQHTASIANTHNSGMKQQPLTAQSSSNTNVIALNEFCAQQRTRLQHTAALESLTHFQEQAQQIILSDRSAGEKKSQLKACAHHEFEHRHYAPRLLADALMLISSFALIGLAVGVTRILTGHSFFFSAEKTRRETEFIKIADAMELNAKV
;
A
#
# COMPACT_ATOMS: atom_id res chain seq x y z
N MET A 1 63.61 -3.24 -35.16
CA MET A 1 63.01 -4.53 -34.73
C MET A 1 62.86 -4.48 -33.22
N GLY A 2 61.71 -4.41 -32.56
CA GLY A 2 60.30 -4.51 -32.91
C GLY A 2 59.58 -4.98 -31.64
N LYS A 3 59.00 -4.07 -30.84
CA LYS A 3 58.06 -4.40 -29.75
C LYS A 3 56.97 -3.33 -29.62
N SER A 4 55.95 -3.50 -30.45
CA SER A 4 54.53 -3.56 -30.10
C SER A 4 53.99 -2.54 -29.07
N SER A 5 53.58 -1.39 -29.58
CA SER A 5 52.47 -0.59 -29.07
C SER A 5 51.14 -1.26 -29.45
N LEU A 6 50.40 -1.81 -28.49
CA LEU A 6 48.98 -2.11 -28.63
C LEU A 6 48.37 -2.47 -27.26
N ALA A 7 48.09 -1.42 -26.48
CA ALA A 7 47.08 -1.45 -25.42
C ALA A 7 45.98 -0.47 -25.83
N GLN A 8 45.20 -0.85 -26.85
CA GLN A 8 43.93 -0.17 -27.12
C GLN A 8 42.98 -0.51 -25.98
N LYS A 9 42.66 0.50 -25.16
CA LYS A 9 41.58 0.50 -24.17
C LYS A 9 40.29 0.02 -24.86
N LYS A 10 39.87 -1.20 -24.56
CA LYS A 10 38.48 -1.63 -24.71
C LYS A 10 37.72 -1.08 -23.49
N THR A 11 37.27 0.17 -23.56
CA THR A 11 36.11 0.58 -22.77
C THR A 11 34.93 -0.20 -23.32
N THR A 12 34.38 -1.10 -22.51
CA THR A 12 33.16 -1.84 -22.82
C THR A 12 32.03 -0.83 -23.02
N LEU A 13 31.28 -0.98 -24.12
CA LEU A 13 30.26 -0.04 -24.61
C LEU A 13 29.14 0.32 -23.60
N TYR A 14 29.08 -0.32 -22.43
CA TYR A 14 28.03 -0.15 -21.42
C TYR A 14 28.36 0.90 -20.35
N ASP A 15 29.64 1.23 -20.11
CA ASP A 15 30.01 2.22 -19.07
C ASP A 15 29.54 3.64 -19.42
N ALA A 16 29.55 3.99 -20.71
CA ALA A 16 29.25 5.35 -21.18
C ALA A 16 27.78 5.74 -20.96
N ASP A 17 26.89 4.76 -20.93
CA ASP A 17 25.45 5.00 -20.84
C ASP A 17 25.04 5.37 -19.41
N LEU A 18 25.46 4.58 -18.39
CA LEU A 18 25.11 4.79 -16.98
C LEU A 18 25.49 6.17 -16.45
N LEU A 19 26.69 6.64 -16.80
CA LEU A 19 27.29 7.86 -16.26
C LEU A 19 27.02 9.11 -17.11
N SER A 20 26.51 8.95 -18.33
CA SER A 20 26.11 10.09 -19.17
C SER A 20 25.03 10.96 -18.51
N SER A 21 25.00 12.25 -18.82
CA SER A 21 23.93 13.16 -18.40
C SER A 21 22.52 12.65 -18.74
N LYS A 22 22.34 11.96 -19.88
CA LYS A 22 21.06 11.34 -20.26
C LYS A 22 20.76 10.09 -19.45
N GLY A 23 21.75 9.22 -19.29
CA GLY A 23 21.62 8.00 -18.52
C GLY A 23 21.34 8.24 -17.06
N TRP A 24 21.91 9.30 -16.47
CA TRP A 24 21.63 9.73 -15.10
C TRP A 24 20.14 9.77 -14.79
N TYR A 25 19.33 10.44 -15.62
CA TYR A 25 17.89 10.57 -15.37
C TYR A 25 17.17 9.22 -15.45
N TYR A 26 17.50 8.41 -16.45
CA TYR A 26 16.88 7.10 -16.65
C TYR A 26 17.24 6.09 -15.56
N PHE A 27 18.53 5.86 -15.33
CA PHE A 27 18.99 4.87 -14.38
C PHE A 27 18.73 5.31 -12.94
N SER A 28 18.72 6.61 -12.62
CA SER A 28 18.24 7.09 -11.31
C SER A 28 16.77 6.75 -11.09
N GLN A 29 15.92 6.93 -12.11
CA GLN A 29 14.50 6.56 -11.99
C GLN A 29 14.35 5.06 -11.77
N LEU A 30 15.06 4.21 -12.52
CA LEU A 30 15.07 2.77 -12.29
C LEU A 30 15.51 2.41 -10.87
N PHE A 31 16.55 3.08 -10.36
CA PHE A 31 17.02 2.88 -9.00
C PHE A 31 15.96 3.26 -7.96
N LEU A 32 15.32 4.42 -8.11
CA LEU A 32 14.23 4.89 -7.24
C LEU A 32 13.03 3.93 -7.27
N GLU A 33 12.64 3.45 -8.45
CA GLU A 33 11.57 2.45 -8.62
C GLU A 33 11.89 1.13 -7.94
N ALA A 34 13.15 0.68 -7.99
CA ALA A 34 13.59 -0.54 -7.31
C ALA A 34 13.71 -0.39 -5.79
N THR A 35 13.76 0.85 -5.26
CA THR A 35 14.10 1.11 -3.86
C THR A 35 13.07 2.01 -3.16
N TYR A 36 13.19 3.33 -3.29
CA TYR A 36 12.43 4.33 -2.54
C TYR A 36 10.94 4.36 -2.84
N LEU A 37 10.54 3.98 -4.07
CA LEU A 37 9.14 3.84 -4.47
C LEU A 37 8.57 2.45 -4.16
N GLN A 38 9.32 1.63 -3.41
CA GLN A 38 8.82 0.40 -2.80
C GLN A 38 8.48 0.65 -1.33
N PRO A 39 7.38 0.06 -0.82
CA PRO A 39 7.06 0.13 0.59
C PRO A 39 8.15 -0.55 1.44
N PHE A 40 8.30 -0.12 2.69
CA PHE A 40 9.16 -0.81 3.65
C PHE A 40 8.81 -2.29 3.75
N ASN A 41 9.83 -3.15 3.79
CA ASN A 41 9.65 -4.59 3.85
C ASN A 41 9.10 -5.00 5.25
N PRO A 42 7.87 -5.53 5.35
CA PRO A 42 7.26 -5.85 6.64
C PRO A 42 7.90 -7.05 7.36
N SER A 43 8.82 -7.79 6.72
CA SER A 43 9.42 -9.01 7.28
C SER A 43 10.58 -8.80 8.25
N SER A 44 11.04 -7.56 8.46
CA SER A 44 12.17 -7.29 9.35
C SER A 44 11.76 -7.48 10.83
N LYS A 45 12.37 -8.49 11.44
CA LYS A 45 12.12 -8.94 12.82
C LYS A 45 12.33 -7.78 13.79
N GLY A 46 11.25 -7.18 14.29
CA GLY A 46 11.36 -6.21 15.39
C GLY A 46 10.29 -5.13 15.47
N MET A 47 9.52 -4.87 14.42
CA MET A 47 8.45 -3.86 14.50
C MET A 47 7.19 -4.37 15.23
N GLN A 48 7.25 -4.34 16.56
CA GLN A 48 6.09 -3.99 17.40
C GLN A 48 5.94 -2.45 17.51
N GLN A 49 6.26 -1.69 16.45
CA GLN A 49 5.73 -0.33 16.35
C GLN A 49 4.24 -0.47 16.08
N GLY A 50 3.44 -0.19 17.11
CA GLY A 50 1.98 -0.19 17.01
C GLY A 50 1.55 0.52 15.74
N LYS A 51 0.94 -0.23 14.81
CA LYS A 51 0.10 0.24 13.70
C LYS A 51 0.38 1.69 13.24
N ARG A 52 1.57 1.94 12.70
CA ARG A 52 1.68 2.86 11.55
C ARG A 52 1.76 2.02 10.28
N LEU A 53 0.79 1.11 10.12
CA LEU A 53 0.31 0.79 8.79
C LEU A 53 -0.36 2.07 8.28
N LYS A 54 0.48 2.90 7.66
CA LYS A 54 0.16 3.92 6.65
C LYS A 54 -0.94 4.91 7.08
N ASN A 55 -0.54 6.15 7.38
CA ASN A 55 -1.43 7.30 7.23
C ASN A 55 -1.90 7.31 5.77
N THR A 56 -3.05 6.68 5.57
CA THR A 56 -3.78 6.66 4.32
C THR A 56 -4.62 7.91 4.35
N THR A 57 -4.14 9.00 3.77
CA THR A 57 -5.06 10.08 3.37
C THR A 57 -5.65 9.80 2.00
N LYS A 58 -5.91 8.51 1.67
CA LYS A 58 -6.70 8.03 0.52
C LYS A 58 -6.40 8.65 -0.87
N ASN A 59 -5.40 9.53 -1.10
CA ASN A 59 -5.26 10.47 -2.26
C ASN A 59 -3.85 10.79 -2.83
N GLY A 60 -2.75 10.26 -2.29
CA GLY A 60 -1.37 10.56 -2.72
C GLY A 60 -0.40 9.78 -1.83
N TYR A 61 -0.26 8.49 -2.12
CA TYR A 61 0.41 7.56 -1.21
C TYR A 61 1.92 7.66 -1.40
N ILE A 62 2.66 8.10 -0.39
CA ILE A 62 4.12 8.08 -0.42
C ILE A 62 4.59 6.87 0.38
N GLU A 63 5.36 5.98 -0.25
CA GLU A 63 5.83 4.73 0.34
C GLU A 63 6.71 4.98 1.57
N ARG A 64 7.58 5.99 1.48
CA ARG A 64 8.57 6.35 2.50
C ARG A 64 8.51 7.86 2.72
N GLU A 65 7.62 8.29 3.61
CA GLU A 65 7.29 9.71 3.77
C GLU A 65 8.49 10.58 4.17
N ILE A 66 9.46 10.07 4.93
CA ILE A 66 10.62 10.86 5.36
C ILE A 66 11.81 10.57 4.47
N HIS A 67 12.18 9.29 4.30
CA HIS A 67 13.31 8.86 3.48
C HIS A 67 12.84 8.23 2.16
N GLY A 68 12.10 9.00 1.38
CA GLY A 68 11.53 8.62 0.08
C GLY A 68 12.28 9.18 -1.13
N ALA A 69 11.71 9.01 -2.32
CA ALA A 69 12.41 9.33 -3.57
C ALA A 69 12.67 10.83 -3.73
N MET A 70 11.85 11.68 -3.11
CA MET A 70 12.05 13.13 -3.08
C MET A 70 13.27 13.53 -2.25
N HIS A 71 13.43 12.96 -1.05
CA HIS A 71 14.61 13.15 -0.20
C HIS A 71 15.88 12.68 -0.92
N ALA A 72 15.87 11.43 -1.41
CA ALA A 72 16.98 10.87 -2.17
C ALA A 72 17.39 11.75 -3.36
N SER A 73 16.41 12.24 -4.12
CA SER A 73 16.64 13.14 -5.25
C SER A 73 17.25 14.49 -4.84
N ARG A 74 16.80 15.06 -3.71
CA ARG A 74 17.35 16.31 -3.18
C ARG A 74 18.78 16.14 -2.70
N VAL A 75 19.08 15.04 -2.00
CA VAL A 75 20.45 14.71 -1.56
C VAL A 75 21.36 14.53 -2.78
N ALA A 76 20.93 13.78 -3.79
CA ALA A 76 21.69 13.62 -5.02
C ALA A 76 22.06 14.97 -5.66
N TRP A 77 21.10 15.87 -5.89
CA TRP A 77 21.39 17.20 -6.45
C TRP A 77 22.21 18.09 -5.53
N SER A 78 22.01 17.98 -4.21
CA SER A 78 22.77 18.73 -3.22
C SER A 78 24.26 18.38 -3.24
N THR A 79 24.64 17.15 -3.59
CA THR A 79 26.08 16.81 -3.75
C THR A 79 26.77 17.68 -4.81
N VAL A 80 26.11 17.97 -5.93
CA VAL A 80 26.65 18.83 -7.01
C VAL A 80 26.65 20.30 -6.61
N MET A 81 25.57 20.78 -5.99
CA MET A 81 25.48 22.16 -5.51
C MET A 81 26.55 22.45 -4.46
N LEU A 82 26.75 21.54 -3.51
CA LEU A 82 27.79 21.64 -2.48
C LEU A 82 29.20 21.52 -3.05
N HIS A 83 29.40 20.67 -4.07
CA HIS A 83 30.69 20.64 -4.76
C HIS A 83 31.06 22.00 -5.33
N ARG A 84 30.14 22.63 -6.07
CA ARG A 84 30.38 23.94 -6.70
C ARG A 84 30.57 25.05 -5.66
N LEU A 85 29.79 25.02 -4.57
CA LEU A 85 29.97 25.94 -3.45
C LEU A 85 31.35 25.78 -2.80
N CYS A 86 31.77 24.55 -2.52
CA CYS A 86 33.10 24.24 -1.99
C CYS A 86 34.21 24.64 -2.96
N HIS A 87 34.02 24.45 -4.27
CA HIS A 87 35.01 24.84 -5.29
C HIS A 87 35.17 26.37 -5.34
N GLN A 88 34.08 27.13 -5.19
CA GLN A 88 34.14 28.60 -5.09
C GLN A 88 34.91 29.07 -3.85
N GLN A 89 34.74 28.39 -2.71
CA GLN A 89 35.39 28.77 -1.45
C GLN A 89 36.84 28.27 -1.34
N TYR A 90 37.14 27.09 -1.88
CA TYR A 90 38.42 26.39 -1.74
C TYR A 90 38.90 25.80 -3.08
N PRO A 91 39.10 26.63 -4.13
CA PRO A 91 39.31 26.16 -5.50
C PRO A 91 40.50 25.22 -5.64
N GLU A 92 41.66 25.59 -5.09
CA GLU A 92 42.87 24.76 -5.17
C GLU A 92 42.72 23.42 -4.42
N HIS A 93 42.11 23.45 -3.23
CA HIS A 93 41.91 22.25 -2.43
C HIS A 93 40.97 21.28 -3.14
N VAL A 94 39.83 21.78 -3.62
CA VAL A 94 38.82 20.98 -4.34
C VAL A 94 39.38 20.45 -5.65
N GLN A 95 40.03 21.29 -6.47
CA GLN A 95 40.60 20.87 -7.75
C GLN A 95 41.61 19.72 -7.56
N ASN A 96 42.47 19.81 -6.55
CA ASN A 96 43.44 18.76 -6.26
C ASN A 96 42.78 17.44 -5.86
N LYS A 97 41.66 17.46 -5.12
CA LYS A 97 40.90 16.24 -4.78
C LYS A 97 40.18 15.66 -6.00
N ILE A 98 39.51 16.48 -6.79
CA ILE A 98 38.80 16.02 -7.99
C ILE A 98 39.77 15.44 -9.01
N GLN A 99 40.89 16.12 -9.27
CA GLN A 99 41.93 15.62 -10.15
C GLN A 99 42.47 14.26 -9.67
N ALA A 100 42.67 14.07 -8.36
CA ALA A 100 43.11 12.77 -7.81
C ALA A 100 42.08 11.65 -8.04
N LEU A 101 40.78 11.93 -7.88
CA LEU A 101 39.71 10.95 -8.15
C LEU A 101 39.59 10.63 -9.64
N MET A 102 39.70 11.64 -10.52
CA MET A 102 39.68 11.45 -11.97
C MET A 102 40.88 10.61 -12.43
N GLU A 103 42.09 10.88 -11.92
CA GLU A 103 43.28 10.09 -12.19
C GLU A 103 43.11 8.63 -11.75
N PHE A 104 42.58 8.43 -10.53
CA PHE A 104 42.35 7.10 -9.96
C PHE A 104 41.29 6.30 -10.73
N SER A 105 40.15 6.91 -11.01
CA SER A 105 38.98 6.25 -11.62
C SER A 105 39.05 6.19 -13.15
N ASN A 106 39.90 7.00 -13.77
CA ASN A 106 39.92 7.22 -15.21
C ASN A 106 38.54 7.68 -15.75
N LEU A 107 37.79 8.44 -14.96
CA LEU A 107 36.51 9.05 -15.33
C LEU A 107 36.69 10.53 -15.70
N SER A 108 35.78 11.04 -16.54
CA SER A 108 35.64 12.50 -16.69
C SER A 108 35.11 13.11 -15.39
N GLU A 109 35.22 14.43 -15.25
CA GLU A 109 34.65 15.14 -14.10
C GLU A 109 33.12 14.96 -14.03
N GLU A 110 32.44 15.03 -15.18
CA GLU A 110 30.99 14.80 -15.29
C GLU A 110 30.59 13.40 -14.83
N ASP A 111 31.29 12.36 -15.32
CA ASP A 111 31.04 10.97 -14.95
C ASP A 111 31.32 10.70 -13.46
N LEU A 112 32.38 11.31 -12.92
CA LEU A 112 32.73 11.23 -11.51
C LEU A 112 31.62 11.81 -10.62
N PHE A 113 31.07 12.98 -10.98
CA PHE A 113 29.95 13.56 -10.24
C PHE A 113 28.65 12.80 -10.46
N CYS A 114 28.43 12.20 -11.62
CA CYS A 114 27.33 11.25 -11.82
C CYS A 114 27.42 10.09 -10.81
N LEU A 115 28.62 9.53 -10.64
CA LEU A 115 28.85 8.45 -9.68
C LEU A 115 28.63 8.90 -8.21
N ILE A 116 29.12 10.08 -7.82
CA ILE A 116 28.87 10.65 -6.48
C ILE A 116 27.38 10.91 -6.26
N ARG A 117 26.65 11.37 -7.29
CA ARG A 117 25.20 11.54 -7.23
C ARG A 117 24.47 10.22 -7.00
N TYR A 118 24.86 9.11 -7.62
CA TYR A 118 24.26 7.79 -7.34
C TYR A 118 24.46 7.36 -5.89
N VAL A 119 25.64 7.64 -5.30
CA VAL A 119 25.87 7.40 -3.88
C VAL A 119 24.93 8.26 -3.04
N GLY A 120 24.80 9.55 -3.34
CA GLY A 120 23.86 10.45 -2.68
C GLY A 120 22.40 10.02 -2.86
N LEU A 121 22.02 9.49 -4.02
CA LEU A 121 20.68 8.97 -4.29
C LEU A 121 20.41 7.72 -3.45
N GLY A 122 21.37 6.79 -3.37
CA GLY A 122 21.18 5.49 -2.74
C GLY A 122 21.57 5.39 -1.28
N HIS A 123 21.97 6.48 -0.63
CA HIS A 123 22.57 6.44 0.70
C HIS A 123 21.67 5.79 1.79
N ASP A 124 20.35 5.87 1.61
CA ASP A 124 19.32 5.32 2.52
C ASP A 124 18.38 4.30 1.80
N ALA A 125 18.81 3.76 0.66
CA ALA A 125 17.96 2.92 -0.20
C ALA A 125 17.43 1.65 0.47
N ALA A 126 18.21 1.07 1.40
CA ALA A 126 17.89 -0.19 2.06
C ALA A 126 17.11 -0.03 3.37
N ARG A 127 16.68 1.19 3.73
CA ARG A 127 15.86 1.40 4.93
C ARG A 127 14.63 0.50 4.92
N GLU A 128 14.36 -0.12 6.07
CA GLU A 128 13.18 -0.96 6.32
C GLU A 128 12.19 -0.29 7.27
N GLY A 129 12.46 0.95 7.67
CA GLY A 129 11.60 1.78 8.50
C GLY A 129 12.25 3.11 8.84
N GLU A 130 11.60 3.90 9.68
CA GLU A 130 12.04 5.26 10.03
C GLU A 130 12.66 5.38 11.44
N ALA A 131 12.79 4.26 12.15
CA ALA A 131 13.03 4.26 13.59
C ALA A 131 14.51 4.28 14.00
N GLU A 132 15.37 3.62 13.24
CA GLU A 132 16.79 3.40 13.58
C GLU A 132 17.63 3.79 12.37
N ASP A 133 18.83 4.32 12.56
CA ASP A 133 19.76 4.58 11.46
C ASP A 133 20.83 3.48 11.46
N ARG A 134 20.54 2.38 10.77
CA ARG A 134 21.39 1.16 10.80
C ARG A 134 21.57 0.43 9.47
N TRP A 135 21.01 0.97 8.39
CA TRP A 135 20.94 0.29 7.09
C TRP A 135 21.97 0.81 6.09
N GLU A 136 23.01 1.50 6.55
CA GLU A 136 23.96 2.16 5.66
C GLU A 136 24.85 1.14 4.93
N ASN A 137 25.13 -0.02 5.54
CA ASN A 137 25.85 -1.12 4.89
C ASN A 137 25.01 -1.79 3.80
N GLU A 138 23.73 -2.03 4.06
CA GLU A 138 22.77 -2.59 3.13
C GLU A 138 22.50 -1.63 1.97
N SER A 139 22.45 -0.32 2.26
CA SER A 139 22.30 0.73 1.25
C SER A 139 23.53 0.80 0.34
N ALA A 140 24.74 0.70 0.92
CA ALA A 140 25.97 0.54 0.14
C ALA A 140 25.93 -0.73 -0.74
N ALA A 141 25.45 -1.87 -0.24
CA ALA A 141 25.31 -3.08 -1.03
C ALA A 141 24.32 -2.92 -2.20
N CYS A 142 23.20 -2.20 -1.99
CA CYS A 142 22.25 -1.88 -3.05
C CYS A 142 22.88 -1.01 -4.14
N ILE A 143 23.63 0.02 -3.76
CA ILE A 143 24.37 0.88 -4.69
C ILE A 143 25.40 0.07 -5.48
N GLU A 144 26.23 -0.73 -4.79
CA GLU A 144 27.27 -1.54 -5.43
C GLU A 144 26.68 -2.49 -6.48
N PHE A 145 25.64 -3.23 -6.09
CA PHE A 145 24.96 -4.16 -6.99
C PHE A 145 24.37 -3.43 -8.20
N PHE A 146 23.68 -2.31 -7.98
CA PHE A 146 23.08 -1.54 -9.06
C PHE A 146 24.12 -1.02 -10.05
N LEU A 147 25.22 -0.45 -9.56
CA LEU A 147 26.30 0.06 -10.42
C LEU A 147 26.98 -1.05 -11.22
N GLN A 148 27.24 -2.20 -10.60
CA GLN A 148 27.81 -3.37 -11.28
C GLN A 148 26.89 -3.95 -12.34
N GLU A 149 25.59 -4.07 -12.03
CA GLU A 149 24.57 -4.57 -12.96
C GLU A 149 24.49 -3.70 -14.23
N HIS A 150 24.74 -2.40 -14.08
CA HIS A 150 24.71 -1.43 -15.17
C HIS A 150 26.09 -1.12 -15.76
N GLY A 151 27.05 -2.03 -15.57
CA GLY A 151 28.30 -2.07 -16.33
C GLY A 151 29.50 -1.47 -15.62
N LEU A 152 29.33 -0.73 -14.51
CA LEU A 152 30.45 -0.08 -13.82
C LEU A 152 31.47 -1.12 -13.34
N ASN A 153 32.75 -0.78 -13.46
CA ASN A 153 33.84 -1.58 -12.94
C ASN A 153 33.57 -2.00 -11.46
N PRO A 154 33.63 -3.31 -11.12
CA PRO A 154 33.29 -3.79 -9.78
C PRO A 154 34.10 -3.17 -8.65
N GLN A 155 35.38 -2.88 -8.88
CA GLN A 155 36.24 -2.24 -7.88
C GLN A 155 35.80 -0.79 -7.64
N LEU A 156 35.49 -0.03 -8.69
CA LEU A 156 34.97 1.33 -8.54
C LEU A 156 33.60 1.33 -7.85
N ALA A 157 32.70 0.43 -8.25
CA ALA A 157 31.39 0.28 -7.62
C ALA A 157 31.50 0.00 -6.11
N ALA A 158 32.38 -0.93 -5.71
CA ALA A 158 32.61 -1.27 -4.32
C ALA A 158 33.23 -0.12 -3.51
N LEU A 159 34.19 0.62 -4.08
CA LEU A 159 34.84 1.74 -3.38
C LEU A 159 33.88 2.94 -3.21
N PHE A 160 33.11 3.28 -4.25
CA PHE A 160 32.18 4.41 -4.18
C PHE A 160 30.94 4.10 -3.35
N SER A 161 30.40 2.88 -3.40
CA SER A 161 29.24 2.52 -2.58
C SER A 161 29.51 2.68 -1.08
N ARG A 162 30.75 2.46 -0.65
CA ARG A 162 31.18 2.58 0.76
C ARG A 162 31.17 4.00 1.28
N LEU A 163 31.11 5.00 0.40
CA LEU A 163 30.86 6.38 0.80
C LEU A 163 29.50 6.53 1.50
N ALA A 164 28.48 5.73 1.13
CA ALA A 164 27.19 5.72 1.81
C ALA A 164 27.33 5.12 3.23
N SER A 165 27.93 3.92 3.36
CA SER A 165 28.07 3.24 4.66
C SER A 165 28.92 4.00 5.68
N PHE A 166 29.87 4.80 5.19
CA PHE A 166 30.80 5.58 6.01
C PHE A 166 30.59 7.10 5.89
N LYS A 167 29.42 7.56 5.44
CA LYS A 167 29.13 8.99 5.24
C LYS A 167 29.44 9.80 6.50
N ASP A 168 29.17 9.25 7.68
CA ASP A 168 29.44 9.88 8.99
C ASP A 168 30.63 9.29 9.77
N LYS A 169 31.44 8.43 9.14
CA LYS A 169 32.53 7.68 9.77
C LYS A 169 33.86 7.87 9.03
N PRO A 170 34.44 9.10 9.01
CA PRO A 170 35.61 9.42 8.18
C PRO A 170 36.80 8.50 8.46
N GLN A 171 37.06 8.16 9.72
CA GLN A 171 38.19 7.30 10.11
C GLN A 171 38.02 5.85 9.65
N GLU A 172 36.79 5.34 9.58
CA GLU A 172 36.50 3.99 9.10
C GLU A 172 36.65 3.91 7.58
N LEU A 173 36.19 4.94 6.86
CA LEU A 173 36.43 5.06 5.43
C LEU A 173 37.93 5.08 5.12
N ALA A 174 38.72 5.87 5.85
CA ALA A 174 40.17 5.93 5.64
C ALA A 174 40.84 4.57 5.84
N ARG A 175 40.46 3.82 6.89
CA ARG A 175 40.95 2.46 7.15
C ARG A 175 40.55 1.49 6.04
N TYR A 176 39.30 1.55 5.57
CA TYR A 176 38.80 0.73 4.47
C TYR A 176 39.55 1.02 3.16
N LEU A 177 39.77 2.29 2.82
CA LEU A 177 40.50 2.65 1.59
C LEU A 177 41.98 2.27 1.66
N ALA A 178 42.61 2.45 2.83
CA ALA A 178 43.98 2.01 3.07
C ALA A 178 44.13 0.48 2.94
N SER A 179 43.14 -0.31 3.36
CA SER A 179 43.16 -1.76 3.19
C SER A 179 43.06 -2.20 1.71
N HIS A 180 42.72 -1.28 0.81
CA HIS A 180 42.74 -1.49 -0.65
C HIS A 180 44.00 -0.92 -1.30
N ASN A 181 45.04 -0.62 -0.51
CA ASN A 181 46.33 -0.08 -0.94
C ASN A 181 46.23 1.25 -1.71
N LEU A 182 45.24 2.09 -1.37
CA LEU A 182 45.12 3.44 -1.93
C LEU A 182 46.07 4.40 -1.20
N ASP A 183 46.73 5.29 -1.95
CA ASP A 183 47.61 6.29 -1.37
C ASP A 183 46.85 7.40 -0.63
N GLU A 184 47.55 8.17 0.21
CA GLU A 184 46.95 9.23 1.03
C GLU A 184 46.27 10.34 0.21
N LYS A 185 46.78 10.63 -1.01
CA LYS A 185 46.19 11.64 -1.91
C LYS A 185 44.80 11.18 -2.35
N ILE A 186 44.68 9.91 -2.76
CA ILE A 186 43.41 9.30 -3.18
C ILE A 186 42.46 9.15 -2.00
N ILE A 187 42.95 8.67 -0.83
CA ILE A 187 42.13 8.56 0.39
C ILE A 187 41.51 9.91 0.74
N ALA A 188 42.31 10.98 0.76
CA ALA A 188 41.83 12.30 1.07
C ALA A 188 40.86 12.86 0.02
N ALA A 189 40.92 12.36 -1.22
CA ALA A 189 39.97 12.70 -2.27
C ALA A 189 38.62 11.97 -2.09
N PHE A 190 38.63 10.69 -1.70
CA PHE A 190 37.41 10.00 -1.28
C PHE A 190 36.78 10.61 -0.02
N GLN A 191 37.58 11.13 0.92
CA GLN A 191 37.05 11.87 2.08
C GLN A 191 36.28 13.12 1.67
N TYR A 192 36.71 13.78 0.59
CA TYR A 192 35.96 14.90 0.02
C TYR A 192 34.63 14.44 -0.58
N ALA A 193 34.62 13.36 -1.38
CA ALA A 193 33.37 12.79 -1.92
C ALA A 193 32.40 12.34 -0.81
N ARG A 194 32.91 11.68 0.25
CA ARG A 194 32.14 11.34 1.46
C ARG A 194 31.52 12.58 2.09
N LEU A 195 32.31 13.64 2.26
CA LEU A 195 31.85 14.89 2.87
C LEU A 195 30.66 15.48 2.09
N LEU A 196 30.71 15.46 0.76
CA LEU A 196 29.59 15.95 -0.07
C LEU A 196 28.29 15.18 0.20
N VAL A 197 28.35 13.85 0.26
CA VAL A 197 27.17 12.99 0.56
C VAL A 197 26.65 13.27 1.97
N SER A 198 27.56 13.33 2.96
CA SER A 198 27.20 13.59 4.36
C SER A 198 26.56 14.98 4.54
N LEU A 199 27.14 16.03 3.96
CA LEU A 199 26.59 17.38 4.03
C LEU A 199 25.23 17.47 3.32
N ALA A 200 25.08 16.86 2.15
CA ALA A 200 23.84 16.86 1.40
C ALA A 200 22.67 16.25 2.21
N ASP A 201 22.90 15.11 2.85
CA ASP A 201 21.93 14.48 3.74
C ASP A 201 21.62 15.36 4.96
N CYS A 202 22.66 15.89 5.62
CA CYS A 202 22.50 16.77 6.79
C CYS A 202 21.69 18.03 6.49
N PHE A 203 21.90 18.69 5.35
CA PHE A 203 21.11 19.86 4.98
C PHE A 203 19.65 19.52 4.70
N ASP A 204 19.34 18.30 4.24
CA ASP A 204 17.96 17.90 4.03
C ASP A 204 17.23 17.59 5.35
N ILE A 205 17.94 17.21 6.42
CA ILE A 205 17.37 17.02 7.78
C ILE A 205 16.66 18.28 8.29
N ILE A 206 16.99 19.47 7.77
CA ILE A 206 16.27 20.72 8.02
C ILE A 206 14.75 20.53 7.89
N ARG A 207 14.28 19.68 6.96
CA ARG A 207 12.85 19.44 6.73
C ARG A 207 12.12 18.77 7.90
N CYS A 208 12.83 17.99 8.72
CA CYS A 208 12.27 17.10 9.73
C CYS A 208 12.83 17.32 11.14
N ASN A 209 13.45 18.48 11.40
CA ASN A 209 13.93 18.85 12.72
C ASN A 209 13.42 20.25 13.13
N GLY A 210 12.81 20.39 14.31
CA GLY A 210 12.29 21.69 14.77
C GLY A 210 13.38 22.75 14.99
N GLU A 211 14.61 22.33 15.31
CA GLU A 211 15.76 23.22 15.47
C GLU A 211 17.01 22.61 14.82
N PHE A 212 17.67 23.36 13.96
CA PHE A 212 18.88 22.93 13.26
C PHE A 212 20.06 23.82 13.66
N ASP A 213 20.97 23.32 14.50
CA ASP A 213 22.19 24.02 14.90
C ASP A 213 23.29 23.85 13.85
N PHE A 214 23.70 24.98 13.25
CA PHE A 214 24.67 25.02 12.19
C PHE A 214 26.08 24.56 12.64
N ALA A 215 26.40 24.60 13.94
CA ALA A 215 27.68 24.14 14.48
C ALA A 215 28.02 22.69 14.07
N PHE A 216 27.00 21.84 13.86
CA PHE A 216 27.20 20.47 13.39
C PHE A 216 27.75 20.40 11.96
N ILE A 217 27.36 21.34 11.08
CA ILE A 217 27.89 21.45 9.72
C ILE A 217 29.34 21.95 9.74
N GLU A 218 29.66 22.90 10.61
CA GLU A 218 31.01 23.45 10.75
C GLU A 218 32.02 22.36 11.12
N LEU A 219 31.67 21.49 12.07
CA LEU A 219 32.50 20.36 12.47
C LEU A 219 32.86 19.47 11.28
N LYS A 220 31.87 19.13 10.44
CA LYS A 220 32.10 18.31 9.23
C LYS A 220 32.97 19.01 8.20
N LEU A 221 32.85 20.33 8.05
CA LEU A 221 33.68 21.11 7.12
C LEU A 221 35.15 21.16 7.59
N THR A 222 35.39 21.29 8.90
CA THR A 222 36.75 21.31 9.47
C THR A 222 37.53 20.02 9.29
N ASP A 223 36.84 18.88 9.03
CA ASP A 223 37.49 17.59 8.80
C ASP A 223 38.25 17.51 7.47
N VAL A 224 37.87 18.31 6.47
CA VAL A 224 38.41 18.20 5.09
C VAL A 224 39.00 19.52 4.59
N PHE A 225 38.47 20.65 5.03
CA PHE A 225 38.88 21.97 4.57
C PHE A 225 39.60 22.75 5.66
N PRO A 226 40.47 23.72 5.28
CA PRO A 226 40.97 24.74 6.19
C PRO A 226 39.85 25.75 6.53
N TYR A 227 38.77 25.25 7.14
CA TYR A 227 37.56 26.01 7.44
C TYR A 227 37.82 27.10 8.48
N SER A 228 37.41 28.33 8.16
CA SER A 228 37.46 29.49 9.05
C SER A 228 36.03 29.93 9.37
N PRO A 229 35.56 29.80 10.62
CA PRO A 229 34.19 30.19 11.00
C PRO A 229 33.83 31.63 10.59
N ASP A 230 34.75 32.58 10.77
CA ASP A 230 34.51 34.00 10.48
C ASP A 230 34.27 34.28 8.98
N LYS A 231 34.92 33.51 8.10
CA LYS A 231 34.85 33.70 6.65
C LYS A 231 33.80 32.81 6.01
N ASP A 232 33.80 31.53 6.38
CA ASP A 232 33.15 30.48 5.61
C ASP A 232 31.74 30.19 6.12
N ALA A 233 31.48 30.38 7.42
CA ALA A 233 30.21 30.02 8.04
C ALA A 233 29.02 30.75 7.41
N CYS A 234 29.19 32.03 7.06
CA CYS A 234 28.13 32.83 6.45
C CYS A 234 27.68 32.27 5.08
N VAL A 235 28.60 31.70 4.30
CA VAL A 235 28.32 31.14 2.97
C VAL A 235 27.48 29.87 3.09
N PHE A 236 27.91 28.93 3.92
CA PHE A 236 27.19 27.67 4.12
C PHE A 236 25.91 27.84 4.95
N PHE A 237 25.86 28.83 5.84
CA PHE A 237 24.62 29.19 6.53
C PHE A 237 23.61 29.84 5.57
N ASP A 238 24.05 30.63 4.58
CA ASP A 238 23.13 31.08 3.53
C ASP A 238 22.60 29.90 2.71
N TYR A 239 23.44 28.94 2.33
CA TYR A 239 22.98 27.69 1.70
C TYR A 239 21.89 26.99 2.53
N ALA A 240 22.03 26.91 3.85
CA ALA A 240 21.01 26.37 4.76
C ALA A 240 19.69 27.15 4.69
N LYS A 241 19.75 28.49 4.70
CA LYS A 241 18.56 29.36 4.58
C LYS A 241 17.83 29.15 3.25
N GLN A 242 18.58 29.03 2.16
CA GLN A 242 18.01 28.79 0.83
C GLN A 242 17.41 27.38 0.73
N THR A 243 18.03 26.39 1.38
CA THR A 243 17.53 25.01 1.46
C THR A 243 16.19 24.96 2.22
N LEU A 244 16.08 25.66 3.35
CA LEU A 244 14.81 25.79 4.08
C LEU A 244 13.71 26.46 3.23
N ARG A 245 14.04 27.48 2.43
CA ARG A 245 13.10 28.12 1.50
C ARG A 245 12.62 27.16 0.41
N LEU A 246 13.54 26.41 -0.18
CA LEU A 246 13.23 25.39 -1.19
C LEU A 246 12.31 24.31 -0.61
N ILE A 247 12.64 23.75 0.57
CA ILE A 247 11.85 22.70 1.24
C ILE A 247 10.43 23.21 1.52
N LYS A 248 10.28 24.44 2.04
CA LYS A 248 8.97 25.06 2.28
C LYS A 248 8.18 25.24 0.98
N ARG A 249 8.82 25.67 -0.11
CA ARG A 249 8.16 25.84 -1.42
C ARG A 249 7.65 24.51 -1.97
N GLN A 250 8.42 23.45 -1.78
CA GLN A 250 8.05 22.09 -2.18
C GLN A 250 7.06 21.42 -1.22
N LYS A 251 6.60 22.15 -0.18
CA LYS A 251 5.63 21.67 0.79
C LYS A 251 6.07 20.40 1.51
N ASP A 252 7.37 20.31 1.81
CA ASP A 252 8.01 19.16 2.46
C ASP A 252 8.57 19.52 3.85
N LEU A 253 8.12 20.62 4.45
CA LEU A 253 8.61 21.08 5.75
C LEU A 253 7.76 20.46 6.88
N TYR A 254 8.17 19.28 7.35
CA TYR A 254 7.43 18.49 8.33
C TYR A 254 7.32 19.16 9.71
N PHE A 255 8.31 19.97 10.09
CA PHE A 255 8.27 20.83 11.29
C PHE A 255 8.63 22.27 10.94
N PRO A 256 8.10 23.28 11.64
CA PRO A 256 8.50 24.67 11.47
C PRO A 256 9.94 24.88 11.98
N THR A 257 10.92 24.61 11.13
CA THR A 257 12.34 24.58 11.50
C THR A 257 12.91 25.96 11.76
N ARG A 258 13.60 26.09 12.91
CA ARG A 258 14.45 27.23 13.23
C ARG A 258 15.92 26.87 12.98
N LEU A 259 16.58 27.62 12.10
CA LEU A 259 18.03 27.50 11.90
C LEU A 259 18.75 28.37 12.94
N ILE A 260 19.76 27.80 13.61
CA ILE A 260 20.64 28.51 14.54
C ILE A 260 22.00 28.65 13.84
N GLY A 261 22.38 29.89 13.55
CA GLY A 261 23.60 30.21 12.82
C GLY A 261 24.87 30.18 13.67
N PRO A 262 26.03 30.42 13.03
CA PRO A 262 27.35 30.37 13.68
C PRO A 262 27.50 31.34 14.85
N ASN A 263 26.86 32.51 14.79
CA ASN A 263 26.87 33.51 15.85
C ASN A 263 25.64 33.42 16.77
N LYS A 264 24.99 32.24 16.77
CA LYS A 264 23.71 31.99 17.46
C LYS A 264 22.56 32.89 17.00
N GLU A 265 22.67 33.51 15.82
CA GLU A 265 21.55 34.16 15.17
C GLU A 265 20.49 33.12 14.78
N SER A 266 19.21 33.47 14.84
CA SER A 266 18.14 32.57 14.43
C SER A 266 17.53 33.00 13.10
N PHE A 267 17.27 32.03 12.23
CA PHE A 267 16.51 32.23 11.00
C PHE A 267 15.34 31.26 10.96
N CYS A 268 14.13 31.79 10.79
CA CYS A 268 12.92 31.00 10.57
C CYS A 268 12.09 31.66 9.46
N LEU A 269 11.38 30.83 8.71
CA LEU A 269 10.36 31.33 7.78
C LEU A 269 9.07 31.55 8.57
N LYS A 270 8.29 32.58 8.21
CA LYS A 270 6.99 32.83 8.85
C LYS A 270 6.13 31.56 8.74
N ILE A 271 5.59 31.11 9.87
CA ILE A 271 4.65 29.98 9.92
C ILE A 271 3.44 30.37 9.08
N GLY A 272 3.13 29.56 8.07
CA GLY A 272 1.95 29.71 7.21
C GLY A 272 1.12 28.43 7.24
N GLU A 273 -0.11 28.49 6.77
CA GLU A 273 -1.08 27.37 6.88
C GLU A 273 -0.69 26.12 6.05
N ASP A 274 0.33 26.19 5.18
CA ASP A 274 0.70 25.10 4.26
C ASP A 274 2.23 24.84 4.20
N ASP A 275 2.88 24.47 5.30
CA ASP A 275 4.31 24.13 5.33
C ASP A 275 4.59 22.69 4.85
N TYR A 276 3.63 21.77 5.06
CA TYR A 276 3.70 20.39 4.63
C TYR A 276 2.42 20.00 3.86
N SER A 277 2.57 19.43 2.66
CA SER A 277 1.47 18.87 1.87
C SER A 277 1.90 17.57 1.22
N LEU A 278 1.33 16.46 1.69
CA LEU A 278 1.58 15.13 1.12
C LEU A 278 1.22 15.06 -0.37
N GLN A 279 0.19 15.77 -0.80
CA GLN A 279 -0.25 15.80 -2.20
C GLN A 279 0.79 16.48 -3.09
N GLU A 280 1.28 17.65 -2.70
CA GLU A 280 2.30 18.40 -3.44
C GLU A 280 3.62 17.63 -3.46
N LYS A 281 4.00 17.03 -2.32
CA LYS A 281 5.16 16.14 -2.22
C LYS A 281 5.07 14.98 -3.21
N ALA A 282 3.92 14.31 -3.30
CA ALA A 282 3.70 13.20 -4.22
C ALA A 282 3.88 13.60 -5.69
N THR A 283 3.64 14.86 -6.08
CA THR A 283 3.85 15.32 -7.46
C THR A 283 5.32 15.30 -7.89
N LEU A 284 6.24 15.50 -6.95
CA LEU A 284 7.69 15.41 -7.19
C LEU A 284 8.19 13.98 -7.00
N GLU A 285 7.70 13.31 -5.95
CA GLU A 285 8.17 11.98 -5.58
C GLU A 285 7.76 10.91 -6.59
N HIS A 286 6.55 11.01 -7.16
CA HIS A 286 6.01 10.05 -8.14
C HIS A 286 6.03 10.59 -9.58
N ALA A 287 6.81 11.64 -9.85
CA ALA A 287 7.03 12.07 -11.22
C ALA A 287 7.68 10.94 -12.04
N ASP A 288 7.38 10.88 -13.35
CA ASP A 288 7.96 9.88 -14.26
C ASP A 288 9.50 9.88 -14.21
N TYR A 289 10.10 11.02 -13.86
CA TYR A 289 11.52 11.18 -13.55
C TYR A 289 11.68 12.06 -12.31
N ALA A 290 11.64 11.47 -11.13
CA ALA A 290 11.67 12.21 -9.85
C ALA A 290 12.91 13.11 -9.72
N VAL A 291 14.09 12.65 -10.16
CA VAL A 291 15.31 13.47 -10.18
C VAL A 291 15.22 14.67 -11.13
N ALA A 292 14.55 14.54 -12.29
CA ALA A 292 14.35 15.66 -13.23
C ALA A 292 13.31 16.66 -12.71
N ALA A 293 12.21 16.16 -12.12
CA ALA A 293 11.22 16.99 -11.46
C ALA A 293 11.83 17.78 -10.29
N MET A 294 12.70 17.13 -9.50
CA MET A 294 13.46 17.77 -8.43
C MET A 294 14.38 18.87 -8.97
N LEU A 295 15.17 18.62 -10.02
CA LEU A 295 16.03 19.65 -10.63
C LEU A 295 15.21 20.86 -11.10
N LYS A 296 14.07 20.61 -11.78
CA LYS A 296 13.17 21.67 -12.21
C LYS A 296 12.65 22.49 -11.03
N SER A 297 12.33 21.85 -9.91
CA SER A 297 11.92 22.54 -8.69
C SER A 297 13.05 23.37 -8.07
N ILE A 298 14.26 22.81 -7.97
CA ILE A 298 15.46 23.49 -7.48
C ILE A 298 15.77 24.74 -8.31
N ASN A 299 15.69 24.65 -9.64
CA ASN A 299 15.96 25.75 -10.56
C ASN A 299 14.97 26.91 -10.48
N GLN A 300 13.87 26.77 -9.73
CA GLN A 300 12.99 27.90 -9.42
C GLN A 300 13.57 28.82 -8.34
N GLU A 301 14.58 28.39 -7.59
CA GLU A 301 15.31 29.22 -6.64
C GLU A 301 16.54 29.84 -7.32
N PRO A 302 16.60 31.17 -7.50
CA PRO A 302 17.70 31.82 -8.22
C PRO A 302 19.09 31.50 -7.64
N TYR A 303 19.18 31.31 -6.33
CA TYR A 303 20.41 30.92 -5.65
C TYR A 303 20.94 29.57 -6.16
N PHE A 304 20.09 28.55 -6.23
CA PHE A 304 20.50 27.22 -6.70
C PHE A 304 20.64 27.14 -8.21
N GLN A 305 19.89 27.96 -8.96
CA GLN A 305 20.05 28.07 -10.41
C GLN A 305 21.48 28.52 -10.79
N GLN A 306 22.08 29.44 -10.03
CA GLN A 306 23.48 29.86 -10.24
C GLN A 306 24.45 28.71 -10.00
N LEU A 307 24.15 27.86 -9.02
CA LEU A 307 24.92 26.65 -8.73
C LEU A 307 24.62 25.52 -9.71
N LEU A 308 23.54 25.52 -10.51
CA LEU A 308 23.18 24.42 -11.42
C LEU A 308 23.02 24.87 -12.89
N ASN A 309 23.58 26.02 -13.26
CA ASN A 309 23.36 26.68 -14.55
C ASN A 309 23.73 25.86 -15.81
N THR A 310 24.46 24.75 -15.67
CA THR A 310 24.81 23.82 -16.76
C THR A 310 23.88 22.61 -16.84
N GLU A 311 23.06 22.37 -15.83
CA GLU A 311 22.19 21.20 -15.76
C GLU A 311 20.83 21.54 -16.39
N THR A 312 20.41 20.74 -17.37
CA THR A 312 19.08 20.83 -17.95
C THR A 312 18.31 19.54 -17.65
N PRO A 313 17.04 19.64 -17.19
CA PRO A 313 16.24 18.45 -16.94
C PRO A 313 15.92 17.76 -18.26
N GLU A 314 16.28 16.48 -18.37
CA GLU A 314 15.86 15.63 -19.48
C GLU A 314 14.74 14.70 -19.01
N TYR A 315 13.62 14.68 -19.75
CA TYR A 315 12.46 13.82 -19.50
C TYR A 315 12.29 12.72 -20.56
N ALA A 316 13.23 12.64 -21.50
CA ALA A 316 13.20 11.64 -22.55
C ALA A 316 13.96 10.41 -22.08
N ASN A 317 13.37 9.22 -22.18
CA ASN A 317 14.10 7.97 -22.03
C ASN A 317 14.99 7.77 -23.26
N PRO A 318 16.33 7.89 -23.18
CA PRO A 318 17.20 7.65 -24.33
C PRO A 318 17.24 6.15 -24.72
N TYR A 319 16.76 5.26 -23.84
CA TYR A 319 16.66 3.82 -24.04
C TYR A 319 15.22 3.34 -24.25
N ALA A 320 14.25 4.25 -24.45
CA ALA A 320 12.92 3.84 -24.86
C ALA A 320 13.01 3.23 -26.26
N LYS A 321 13.14 1.90 -26.30
CA LYS A 321 12.33 1.13 -27.23
C LYS A 321 10.88 1.56 -26.99
N GLU A 322 10.06 1.66 -28.04
CA GLU A 322 8.62 1.89 -27.87
C GLU A 322 8.13 1.07 -26.68
N PRO A 323 7.43 1.68 -25.71
CA PRO A 323 7.09 0.99 -24.49
C PRO A 323 6.46 -0.33 -24.86
N VAL A 324 7.06 -1.43 -24.39
CA VAL A 324 6.45 -2.75 -24.50
C VAL A 324 5.03 -2.58 -23.99
N PHE A 325 4.04 -2.84 -24.86
CA PHE A 325 2.64 -2.53 -24.63
C PHE A 325 2.19 -3.05 -23.25
N ASN A 326 2.14 -2.17 -22.24
CA ASN A 326 1.85 -2.48 -20.84
C ASN A 326 0.71 -1.60 -20.31
N PRO A 327 -0.49 -1.71 -20.88
CA PRO A 327 -1.64 -0.90 -20.50
C PRO A 327 -2.13 -1.24 -19.09
N PHE A 328 -2.93 -0.32 -18.56
CA PHE A 328 -3.90 -0.60 -17.53
C PHE A 328 -5.13 -1.26 -18.17
N ILE A 329 -5.59 -2.36 -17.60
CA ILE A 329 -6.68 -3.19 -18.15
C ILE A 329 -7.89 -3.20 -17.21
N HIS A 330 -9.08 -2.99 -17.77
CA HIS A 330 -10.36 -3.04 -17.06
C HIS A 330 -11.28 -4.07 -17.73
N GLY A 331 -11.66 -5.11 -16.98
CA GLY A 331 -12.62 -6.11 -17.44
C GLY A 331 -14.06 -5.64 -17.31
N THR A 332 -14.86 -5.84 -18.35
CA THR A 332 -16.31 -5.63 -18.36
C THR A 332 -16.96 -6.43 -19.50
N ASN A 333 -18.19 -6.09 -19.91
CA ASN A 333 -18.85 -6.66 -21.08
C ASN A 333 -19.44 -5.57 -21.99
N SER A 334 -19.92 -5.97 -23.16
CA SER A 334 -20.46 -5.05 -24.17
C SER A 334 -21.70 -4.24 -23.75
N ALA A 335 -22.42 -4.64 -22.69
CA ALA A 335 -23.53 -3.83 -22.19
C ALA A 335 -23.05 -2.44 -21.71
N SER A 336 -21.80 -2.35 -21.26
CA SER A 336 -21.15 -1.08 -20.94
C SER A 336 -20.98 -0.19 -22.18
N LEU A 337 -20.67 -0.77 -23.34
CA LEU A 337 -20.54 -0.02 -24.60
C LEU A 337 -21.89 0.53 -25.07
N ALA A 338 -22.95 -0.28 -25.00
CA ALA A 338 -24.31 0.17 -25.31
C ALA A 338 -24.70 1.40 -24.46
N LEU A 339 -24.39 1.37 -23.17
CA LEU A 339 -24.67 2.48 -22.27
C LEU A 339 -23.80 3.71 -22.54
N MET A 340 -22.54 3.51 -22.93
CA MET A 340 -21.61 4.59 -23.27
C MET A 340 -22.11 5.49 -24.40
N THR A 341 -22.98 5.00 -25.30
CA THR A 341 -23.65 5.83 -26.32
C THR A 341 -24.52 6.94 -25.72
N GLN A 342 -24.90 6.80 -24.44
CA GLN A 342 -25.74 7.77 -23.71
C GLN A 342 -24.91 8.68 -22.80
N THR A 343 -23.60 8.45 -22.70
CA THR A 343 -22.71 9.15 -21.75
C THR A 343 -21.45 9.70 -22.44
N ASP A 344 -21.62 10.22 -23.66
CA ASP A 344 -20.54 10.76 -24.50
C ASP A 344 -19.34 9.82 -24.66
N PHE A 345 -19.59 8.51 -24.70
CA PHE A 345 -18.59 7.46 -24.78
C PHE A 345 -17.59 7.43 -23.62
N LYS A 346 -17.96 7.93 -22.43
CA LYS A 346 -17.08 7.96 -21.25
C LYS A 346 -17.27 6.73 -20.37
N LEU A 347 -16.16 6.08 -20.01
CA LEU A 347 -16.03 5.20 -18.85
C LEU A 347 -15.84 6.06 -17.60
N MET A 348 -16.85 6.06 -16.73
CA MET A 348 -16.91 6.90 -15.54
C MET A 348 -17.36 6.11 -14.32
N SER A 349 -17.33 6.74 -13.15
CA SER A 349 -17.89 6.10 -11.96
C SER A 349 -19.41 5.96 -12.07
N ALA A 350 -19.98 4.93 -11.44
CA ALA A 350 -21.44 4.76 -11.41
C ALA A 350 -22.15 5.97 -10.78
N ILE A 351 -21.49 6.65 -9.83
CA ILE A 351 -22.03 7.82 -9.16
C ILE A 351 -22.05 9.03 -10.07
N GLU A 352 -20.95 9.28 -10.79
CA GLU A 352 -20.88 10.35 -11.79
C GLU A 352 -21.93 10.13 -12.90
N MET A 353 -22.12 8.88 -13.33
CA MET A 353 -23.13 8.50 -14.31
C MET A 353 -24.55 8.81 -13.83
N LEU A 354 -24.84 8.51 -12.56
CA LEU A 354 -26.13 8.83 -11.92
C LEU A 354 -26.35 10.34 -11.83
N GLU A 355 -25.34 11.08 -11.41
CA GLU A 355 -25.47 12.51 -11.13
C GLU A 355 -25.61 13.35 -12.40
N GLN A 356 -24.85 13.00 -13.44
CA GLN A 356 -24.81 13.74 -14.70
C GLN A 356 -25.88 13.28 -15.70
N TYR A 357 -26.14 11.97 -15.78
CA TYR A 357 -27.02 11.40 -16.82
C TYR A 357 -28.28 10.74 -16.25
N GLY A 358 -28.38 10.54 -14.94
CA GLY A 358 -29.48 9.78 -14.33
C GLY A 358 -29.50 8.32 -14.76
N LEU A 359 -28.35 7.79 -15.18
CA LEU A 359 -28.17 6.42 -15.64
C LEU A 359 -27.27 5.64 -14.68
N ALA A 360 -27.33 4.32 -14.74
CA ALA A 360 -26.42 3.44 -14.05
C ALA A 360 -25.92 2.32 -14.97
N PRO A 361 -24.72 1.74 -14.69
CA PRO A 361 -24.17 0.61 -15.44
C PRO A 361 -25.18 -0.53 -15.53
N LEU A 362 -25.30 -1.22 -16.67
CA LEU A 362 -26.22 -2.37 -16.82
C LEU A 362 -25.60 -3.70 -16.35
N SER A 363 -24.29 -3.75 -16.17
CA SER A 363 -23.52 -4.93 -15.77
C SER A 363 -22.42 -4.56 -14.75
N GLY A 364 -21.65 -5.54 -14.29
CA GLY A 364 -20.50 -5.37 -13.41
C GLY A 364 -20.75 -5.66 -11.92
N GLU A 365 -19.66 -5.86 -11.17
CA GLU A 365 -19.68 -6.24 -9.76
C GLU A 365 -20.00 -5.07 -8.80
N LEU A 366 -21.25 -4.62 -8.77
CA LEU A 366 -21.66 -3.53 -7.89
C LEU A 366 -21.63 -3.88 -6.39
N ARG A 367 -21.87 -5.15 -6.05
CA ARG A 367 -21.93 -5.59 -4.64
C ARG A 367 -20.55 -5.75 -3.99
N LYS A 368 -19.49 -5.85 -4.80
CA LYS A 368 -18.09 -5.98 -4.34
C LYS A 368 -17.26 -4.73 -4.59
N GLY A 369 -17.67 -3.83 -5.49
CA GLY A 369 -16.92 -2.65 -5.92
C GLY A 369 -16.77 -1.49 -4.92
N GLY A 370 -17.08 -1.70 -3.64
CA GLY A 370 -16.88 -0.70 -2.59
C GLY A 370 -17.96 0.38 -2.50
N PHE A 371 -19.18 0.14 -3.00
CA PHE A 371 -20.32 1.08 -2.90
C PHE A 371 -21.07 1.04 -1.54
N SER A 372 -20.47 0.44 -0.51
CA SER A 372 -21.07 0.22 0.81
C SER A 372 -21.06 1.44 1.74
N THR A 373 -20.54 2.57 1.25
CA THR A 373 -20.52 3.87 1.92
C THR A 373 -20.92 4.97 0.93
N ALA A 374 -21.59 6.02 1.41
CA ALA A 374 -21.98 7.18 0.61
C ALA A 374 -20.78 7.93 -0.01
N MET A 375 -19.64 7.85 0.67
CA MET A 375 -18.38 8.48 0.25
C MET A 375 -17.63 7.70 -0.83
N ALA A 376 -18.06 6.48 -1.16
CA ALA A 376 -17.49 5.75 -2.26
C ALA A 376 -17.76 6.52 -3.57
N ASN A 377 -16.68 6.92 -4.26
CA ASN A 377 -16.78 7.53 -5.58
C ASN A 377 -17.08 6.49 -6.66
N GLY A 378 -16.64 5.24 -6.47
CA GLY A 378 -16.91 4.15 -7.41
C GLY A 378 -16.16 4.28 -8.72
N ASN A 379 -14.99 4.92 -8.71
CA ASN A 379 -14.20 5.10 -9.94
C ASN A 379 -13.82 3.74 -10.56
N PRO A 380 -13.82 3.64 -11.91
CA PRO A 380 -13.46 2.42 -12.63
C PRO A 380 -12.10 1.87 -12.18
N CYS A 381 -12.07 0.55 -11.95
CA CYS A 381 -10.93 -0.19 -11.44
C CYS A 381 -10.12 -0.83 -12.57
N PHE A 382 -8.80 -0.80 -12.48
CA PHE A 382 -7.86 -1.33 -13.47
C PHE A 382 -6.78 -2.19 -12.80
N ALA A 383 -6.26 -3.17 -13.53
CA ALA A 383 -4.99 -3.84 -13.23
C ALA A 383 -3.90 -3.35 -14.18
N LYS A 384 -2.63 -3.52 -13.83
CA LYS A 384 -1.54 -3.41 -14.81
C LYS A 384 -1.41 -4.73 -15.58
N LEU A 385 -1.17 -4.69 -16.89
CA LEU A 385 -1.07 -5.91 -17.71
C LEU A 385 0.00 -6.89 -17.20
N ASN A 386 1.17 -6.38 -16.81
CA ASN A 386 2.26 -7.19 -16.23
C ASN A 386 2.05 -7.61 -14.76
N GLY A 387 0.89 -7.33 -14.17
CA GLY A 387 0.64 -7.63 -12.77
C GLY A 387 0.85 -9.10 -12.43
N LYS A 388 1.40 -9.37 -11.23
CA LYS A 388 1.63 -10.75 -10.78
C LYS A 388 0.27 -11.45 -10.63
N ASP A 389 0.14 -12.66 -11.19
CA ASP A 389 -1.07 -13.50 -11.00
C ASP A 389 -1.33 -13.85 -9.51
N ASN A 390 -0.31 -13.64 -8.66
CA ASN A 390 -0.35 -13.87 -7.22
C ASN A 390 -1.10 -12.77 -6.45
N SER A 391 -1.47 -11.64 -7.08
CA SER A 391 -2.38 -10.68 -6.44
C SER A 391 -3.73 -11.38 -6.30
N SER A 392 -4.22 -11.54 -5.08
CA SER A 392 -5.41 -12.33 -4.79
C SER A 392 -6.70 -11.78 -5.42
N GLU A 393 -6.68 -10.61 -6.08
CA GLU A 393 -7.93 -9.91 -6.43
C GLU A 393 -8.02 -9.36 -7.88
N TYR A 394 -6.94 -8.95 -8.57
CA TYR A 394 -7.07 -8.30 -9.88
C TYR A 394 -5.86 -8.54 -10.82
N SER A 395 -5.93 -9.58 -11.67
CA SER A 395 -4.93 -9.97 -12.69
C SER A 395 -5.59 -10.16 -14.06
N LEU A 396 -4.82 -10.23 -15.17
CA LEU A 396 -5.38 -10.52 -16.50
C LEU A 396 -6.17 -11.84 -16.50
N SER A 397 -5.60 -12.90 -15.91
CA SER A 397 -6.24 -14.21 -15.77
C SER A 397 -7.59 -14.10 -15.04
N LYS A 398 -7.63 -13.42 -13.90
CA LYS A 398 -8.88 -13.21 -13.14
C LYS A 398 -9.89 -12.34 -13.87
N ILE A 399 -9.44 -11.32 -14.59
CA ILE A 399 -10.31 -10.49 -15.41
C ILE A 399 -10.96 -11.34 -16.48
N ILE A 400 -10.18 -12.13 -17.22
CA ILE A 400 -10.71 -13.06 -18.22
C ILE A 400 -11.68 -14.05 -17.54
N ASP A 401 -11.29 -14.71 -16.45
CA ASP A 401 -12.11 -15.70 -15.75
C ASP A 401 -13.42 -15.14 -15.19
N ASN A 402 -13.42 -13.88 -14.75
CA ASN A 402 -14.61 -13.23 -14.19
C ASN A 402 -15.59 -12.78 -15.26
N TYR A 403 -15.10 -12.28 -16.40
CA TYR A 403 -15.94 -11.65 -17.42
C TYR A 403 -16.25 -12.54 -18.64
N THR A 404 -15.49 -13.64 -18.85
CA THR A 404 -15.85 -14.68 -19.85
C THR A 404 -16.93 -15.62 -19.38
N LYS A 405 -17.20 -15.67 -18.07
CA LYS A 405 -18.37 -16.37 -17.56
C LYS A 405 -19.60 -15.62 -18.06
N PRO A 406 -20.60 -16.31 -18.64
CA PRO A 406 -21.87 -15.70 -18.98
C PRO A 406 -22.55 -15.31 -17.67
N ASP A 407 -22.21 -14.14 -17.14
CA ASP A 407 -22.93 -13.53 -16.05
C ASP A 407 -24.30 -13.17 -16.61
N GLN A 408 -25.34 -13.76 -16.04
CA GLN A 408 -26.71 -13.54 -16.47
C GLN A 408 -26.98 -12.04 -16.37
N THR A 409 -27.36 -11.41 -17.50
CA THR A 409 -27.90 -10.06 -17.50
C THR A 409 -28.96 -9.99 -16.41
N GLN A 410 -28.77 -9.12 -15.40
CA GLN A 410 -29.69 -9.09 -14.26
C GLN A 410 -31.10 -8.85 -14.78
N SER A 411 -32.00 -9.79 -14.52
CA SER A 411 -33.40 -9.65 -14.90
C SER A 411 -34.03 -8.47 -14.16
N GLY A 412 -35.11 -7.91 -14.71
CA GLY A 412 -35.88 -6.88 -14.01
C GLY A 412 -36.35 -7.34 -12.62
N GLU A 413 -36.68 -8.62 -12.47
CA GLU A 413 -37.04 -9.23 -11.19
C GLU A 413 -35.87 -9.25 -10.20
N GLU A 414 -34.66 -9.60 -10.64
CA GLU A 414 -33.48 -9.57 -9.78
C GLU A 414 -33.15 -8.12 -9.38
N CYS A 415 -33.25 -7.17 -10.31
CA CYS A 415 -33.05 -5.75 -10.06
C CYS A 415 -34.00 -5.25 -8.95
N LEU A 416 -35.28 -5.59 -9.05
CA LEU A 416 -36.30 -5.26 -8.06
C LEU A 416 -36.05 -5.91 -6.71
N LYS A 417 -35.69 -7.19 -6.69
CA LYS A 417 -35.37 -7.91 -5.45
C LYS A 417 -34.22 -7.23 -4.71
N VAL A 418 -33.18 -6.81 -5.44
CA VAL A 418 -32.03 -6.12 -4.85
C VAL A 418 -32.41 -4.74 -4.34
N LEU A 419 -33.16 -3.97 -5.12
CA LEU A 419 -33.64 -2.66 -4.72
C LEU A 419 -34.45 -2.75 -3.41
N ARG A 420 -35.45 -3.65 -3.36
CA ARG A 420 -36.29 -3.87 -2.16
C ARG A 420 -35.46 -4.23 -0.94
N ASN A 421 -34.49 -5.13 -1.08
CA ASN A 421 -33.62 -5.52 0.03
C ASN A 421 -32.84 -4.33 0.60
N TYR A 422 -32.21 -3.52 -0.27
CA TYR A 422 -31.42 -2.38 0.20
C TYR A 422 -32.28 -1.23 0.73
N THR A 423 -33.48 -1.02 0.19
CA THR A 423 -34.41 0.01 0.69
C THR A 423 -34.99 -0.40 2.04
N ALA A 424 -35.35 -1.68 2.23
CA ALA A 424 -35.90 -2.18 3.48
C ALA A 424 -34.92 -2.11 4.67
N ASP A 425 -33.61 -2.15 4.38
CA ASP A 425 -32.54 -2.04 5.39
C ASP A 425 -31.84 -0.68 5.38
N ALA A 426 -32.31 0.30 4.61
CA ALA A 426 -31.63 1.59 4.42
C ALA A 426 -31.42 2.31 5.75
N SER A 427 -32.47 2.47 6.55
CA SER A 427 -32.40 3.11 7.88
C SER A 427 -31.57 2.32 8.89
N LYS A 428 -31.59 0.98 8.85
CA LYS A 428 -30.75 0.13 9.71
C LYS A 428 -29.26 0.30 9.45
N ALA A 429 -28.89 0.63 8.21
CA ALA A 429 -27.52 0.89 7.79
C ALA A 429 -27.18 2.39 7.76
N LEU A 430 -28.03 3.25 8.35
CA LEU A 430 -27.92 4.72 8.32
C LEU A 430 -27.68 5.28 6.90
N PHE A 431 -28.32 4.67 5.91
CA PHE A 431 -28.19 5.02 4.49
C PHE A 431 -26.76 4.95 3.94
N SER A 432 -25.83 4.26 4.61
CA SER A 432 -24.48 4.04 4.07
C SER A 432 -24.45 3.40 2.68
N GLN A 433 -25.49 2.65 2.33
CA GLN A 433 -25.65 1.98 1.04
C GLN A 433 -26.45 2.80 0.02
N ILE A 434 -26.63 4.12 0.22
CA ILE A 434 -27.42 4.99 -0.66
C ILE A 434 -26.97 4.96 -2.12
N ASN A 435 -25.68 4.78 -2.34
CA ASN A 435 -25.11 4.63 -3.68
C ASN A 435 -25.68 3.41 -4.41
N ILE A 436 -25.80 2.28 -3.72
CA ILE A 436 -26.40 1.05 -4.28
C ILE A 436 -27.89 1.26 -4.55
N ILE A 437 -28.61 1.90 -3.62
CA ILE A 437 -30.03 2.24 -3.80
C ILE A 437 -30.22 3.09 -5.05
N ASN A 438 -29.43 4.15 -5.22
CA ASN A 438 -29.50 5.02 -6.40
C ASN A 438 -29.20 4.28 -7.71
N ILE A 439 -28.19 3.41 -7.71
CA ILE A 439 -27.87 2.59 -8.89
C ILE A 439 -29.06 1.71 -9.27
N TYR A 440 -29.66 1.00 -8.30
CA TYR A 440 -30.78 0.10 -8.59
C TYR A 440 -32.09 0.83 -8.89
N LEU A 441 -32.30 2.03 -8.35
CA LEU A 441 -33.39 2.92 -8.77
C LEU A 441 -33.25 3.29 -10.26
N ALA A 442 -32.08 3.78 -10.67
CA ALA A 442 -31.83 4.13 -12.06
C ALA A 442 -31.98 2.93 -13.00
N ARG A 443 -31.42 1.76 -12.64
CA ARG A 443 -31.59 0.51 -13.40
C ARG A 443 -33.05 0.11 -13.57
N THR A 444 -33.83 0.16 -12.49
CA THR A 444 -35.26 -0.19 -12.51
C THR A 444 -36.01 0.69 -13.51
N LYS A 445 -35.70 1.99 -13.55
CA LYS A 445 -36.25 2.92 -14.56
C LYS A 445 -35.74 2.64 -15.97
N GLN A 446 -34.44 2.36 -16.14
CA GLN A 446 -33.85 2.01 -17.44
C GLN A 446 -34.55 0.77 -18.05
N LEU A 447 -34.98 -0.18 -17.21
CA LEU A 447 -35.73 -1.37 -17.58
C LEU A 447 -37.24 -1.15 -17.77
N GLY A 448 -37.73 0.09 -17.62
CA GLY A 448 -39.13 0.45 -17.81
C GLY A 448 -40.08 -0.03 -16.71
N ILE A 449 -39.55 -0.35 -15.53
CA ILE A 449 -40.35 -0.75 -14.38
C ILE A 449 -40.83 0.50 -13.62
N ASN A 450 -42.11 0.53 -13.28
CA ASN A 450 -42.72 1.63 -12.54
C ASN A 450 -42.30 1.62 -11.06
N LEU A 451 -41.64 2.68 -10.61
CA LEU A 451 -41.20 2.82 -9.21
C LEU A 451 -42.36 3.03 -8.23
N GLY A 452 -43.50 3.54 -8.69
CA GLY A 452 -44.68 3.78 -7.83
C GLY A 452 -45.25 2.49 -7.22
N ASP A 453 -44.96 1.34 -7.82
CA ASP A 453 -45.42 0.03 -7.35
C ASP A 453 -44.53 -0.56 -6.24
N ILE A 454 -43.49 0.17 -5.81
CA ILE A 454 -42.53 -0.25 -4.79
C ILE A 454 -42.85 0.47 -3.47
N THR A 455 -43.58 -0.21 -2.59
CA THR A 455 -44.06 0.34 -1.32
C THR A 455 -42.94 0.91 -0.43
N GLU A 456 -41.78 0.26 -0.42
CA GLU A 456 -40.60 0.60 0.38
C GLU A 456 -40.01 1.97 0.04
N LEU A 457 -40.32 2.53 -1.14
CA LEU A 457 -39.82 3.85 -1.55
C LEU A 457 -40.62 5.00 -0.92
N HIS A 458 -41.86 4.75 -0.46
CA HIS A 458 -42.76 5.80 0.04
C HIS A 458 -42.31 6.38 1.39
N SER A 459 -41.59 5.60 2.22
CA SER A 459 -41.08 6.05 3.52
C SER A 459 -39.64 6.57 3.48
N LEU A 460 -38.95 6.45 2.35
CA LEU A 460 -37.49 6.58 2.26
C LEU A 460 -37.00 7.98 2.68
N GLU A 461 -37.71 9.04 2.31
CA GLU A 461 -37.37 10.43 2.72
C GLU A 461 -37.52 10.66 4.22
N LYS A 462 -38.61 10.15 4.82
CA LYS A 462 -38.83 10.24 6.26
C LYS A 462 -37.76 9.47 7.02
N GLU A 463 -37.43 8.26 6.55
CA GLU A 463 -36.39 7.41 7.15
C GLU A 463 -34.99 8.01 7.01
N PHE A 464 -34.72 8.68 5.88
CA PHE A 464 -33.47 9.37 5.64
C PHE A 464 -33.23 10.49 6.66
N GLN A 465 -34.23 11.34 6.87
CA GLN A 465 -34.11 12.46 7.80
C GLN A 465 -33.84 11.98 9.23
N LYS A 466 -34.53 10.92 9.68
CA LYS A 466 -34.28 10.31 11.00
C LYS A 466 -32.91 9.66 11.11
N SER A 467 -32.37 9.13 10.01
CA SER A 467 -31.02 8.54 10.01
C SER A 467 -29.95 9.62 10.15
N LEU A 468 -30.15 10.81 9.57
CA LEU A 468 -29.26 11.96 9.76
C LEU A 468 -29.20 12.41 11.24
N ASP A 469 -30.32 12.36 11.95
CA ASP A 469 -30.39 12.73 13.36
C ASP A 469 -29.44 11.91 14.25
N VAL A 470 -29.12 10.67 13.87
CA VAL A 470 -28.12 9.84 14.57
C VAL A 470 -26.71 10.42 14.44
N PHE A 471 -26.35 11.00 13.30
CA PHE A 471 -25.05 11.67 13.16
C PHE A 471 -25.00 12.99 13.93
N TYR A 472 -26.11 13.73 13.97
CA TYR A 472 -26.21 14.93 14.81
C TYR A 472 -26.15 14.60 16.31
N LEU A 473 -26.62 13.41 16.73
CA LEU A 473 -26.40 12.93 18.09
C LEU A 473 -24.91 12.76 18.42
N TYR A 474 -24.11 12.19 17.50
CA TYR A 474 -22.66 12.09 17.69
C TYR A 474 -21.97 13.46 17.77
N LEU A 475 -22.47 14.45 17.03
CA LEU A 475 -21.98 15.84 17.12
C LEU A 475 -22.37 16.50 18.45
N LEU A 476 -23.52 16.15 19.02
CA LEU A 476 -23.90 16.56 20.38
C LEU A 476 -23.00 15.91 21.44
N PHE A 477 -22.51 14.68 21.24
CA PHE A 477 -21.50 14.08 22.12
C PHE A 477 -20.16 14.81 22.09
N ALA A 478 -19.82 15.48 20.98
CA ALA A 478 -18.64 16.33 20.89
C ALA A 478 -18.79 17.66 21.67
N THR A 479 -20.02 18.08 21.96
CA THR A 479 -20.33 19.47 22.33
C THR A 479 -21.09 19.64 23.66
N HIS A 480 -22.21 18.97 23.85
CA HIS A 480 -23.17 19.33 24.90
C HIS A 480 -23.71 18.15 25.71
N ILE A 481 -23.52 16.91 25.26
CA ILE A 481 -24.01 15.70 25.94
C ILE A 481 -22.81 14.82 26.30
N VAL A 482 -22.63 14.49 27.57
CA VAL A 482 -21.55 13.62 28.04
C VAL A 482 -22.11 12.44 28.84
N GLY A 483 -21.41 11.30 28.80
CA GLY A 483 -21.74 10.17 29.68
C GLY A 483 -21.42 10.51 31.13
N LYS A 484 -22.31 10.13 32.06
CA LYS A 484 -22.10 10.43 33.48
C LYS A 484 -20.88 9.69 34.05
N GLU A 485 -20.16 10.36 34.95
CA GLU A 485 -18.89 9.85 35.49
C GLU A 485 -19.05 8.61 36.40
N ASP A 486 -20.18 8.48 37.09
CA ASP A 486 -20.49 7.33 37.95
C ASP A 486 -20.62 6.02 37.15
N ILE A 487 -21.02 6.11 35.87
CA ILE A 487 -21.17 4.95 34.99
C ILE A 487 -19.82 4.32 34.64
N LYS A 488 -18.75 5.12 34.56
CA LYS A 488 -17.40 4.62 34.32
C LYS A 488 -16.87 3.75 35.46
N ASN A 489 -17.47 3.88 36.65
CA ASN A 489 -17.08 3.17 37.87
C ASN A 489 -17.98 1.96 38.16
N LEU A 490 -18.84 1.55 37.23
CA LEU A 490 -19.67 0.35 37.38
C LEU A 490 -18.80 -0.91 37.55
N SER A 491 -19.32 -1.87 38.32
CA SER A 491 -18.71 -3.19 38.40
C SER A 491 -18.71 -3.88 37.03
N PHE A 492 -17.81 -4.83 36.80
CA PHE A 492 -17.77 -5.59 35.54
C PHE A 492 -19.14 -6.22 35.17
N GLN A 493 -19.84 -6.79 36.16
CA GLN A 493 -21.15 -7.39 35.97
C GLN A 493 -22.21 -6.35 35.60
N ASP A 494 -22.17 -5.17 36.22
CA ASP A 494 -23.11 -4.09 35.93
C ASP A 494 -22.83 -3.47 34.56
N SER A 495 -21.56 -3.27 34.20
CA SER A 495 -21.18 -2.81 32.86
C SER A 495 -21.64 -3.79 31.78
N HIS A 496 -21.48 -5.09 32.01
CA HIS A 496 -21.96 -6.11 31.07
C HIS A 496 -23.49 -6.13 30.96
N THR A 497 -24.19 -5.93 32.08
CA THR A 497 -25.65 -5.80 32.12
C THR A 497 -26.11 -4.57 31.33
N LEU A 498 -25.44 -3.42 31.52
CA LEU A 498 -25.70 -2.19 30.79
C LEU A 498 -25.59 -2.39 29.28
N GLY A 499 -24.59 -3.15 28.78
CA GLY A 499 -24.48 -3.47 27.36
C GLY A 499 -25.73 -4.19 26.80
N TYR A 500 -26.27 -5.15 27.54
CA TYR A 500 -27.53 -5.81 27.16
C TYR A 500 -28.74 -4.88 27.23
N GLU A 501 -28.81 -4.02 28.24
CA GLU A 501 -29.89 -3.04 28.38
C GLU A 501 -29.86 -2.02 27.23
N LEU A 502 -28.68 -1.51 26.85
CA LEU A 502 -28.52 -0.63 25.70
C LEU A 502 -29.00 -1.30 24.40
N THR A 503 -28.59 -2.54 24.15
CA THR A 503 -29.08 -3.31 23.00
C THR A 503 -30.61 -3.47 23.03
N ALA A 504 -31.13 -3.79 24.23
CA ALA A 504 -32.55 -4.03 24.44
C ALA A 504 -33.40 -2.76 24.36
N TYR A 505 -32.92 -1.56 24.68
CA TYR A 505 -33.79 -0.37 24.72
C TYR A 505 -33.38 0.75 23.77
N LEU A 506 -32.12 0.78 23.36
CA LEU A 506 -31.50 1.83 22.56
C LEU A 506 -30.77 1.30 21.32
N SER A 507 -31.07 0.07 20.88
CA SER A 507 -30.68 -0.36 19.52
C SER A 507 -31.25 0.60 18.49
N LEU A 508 -30.55 0.77 17.35
CA LEU A 508 -30.90 1.77 16.33
C LEU A 508 -32.41 1.77 15.96
N PRO A 509 -33.06 0.63 15.64
CA PRO A 509 -34.49 0.64 15.30
C PRO A 509 -35.38 1.15 16.44
N ARG A 510 -35.04 0.85 17.71
CA ARG A 510 -35.78 1.32 18.88
C ARG A 510 -35.56 2.81 19.13
N PHE A 511 -34.33 3.27 18.95
CA PHE A 511 -34.01 4.69 19.05
C PHE A 511 -34.74 5.52 18.00
N LEU A 512 -34.71 5.10 16.73
CA LEU A 512 -35.43 5.79 15.65
C LEU A 512 -36.95 5.82 15.88
N LYS A 513 -37.50 4.74 16.46
CA LYS A 513 -38.92 4.70 16.85
C LYS A 513 -39.24 5.67 17.99
N LYS A 514 -38.41 5.71 19.04
CA LYS A 514 -38.55 6.68 20.14
C LYS A 514 -38.48 8.13 19.61
N LEU A 515 -37.55 8.41 18.70
CA LEU A 515 -37.40 9.72 18.07
C LEU A 515 -38.66 10.13 17.32
N GLU A 516 -39.27 9.19 16.58
CA GLU A 516 -40.53 9.40 15.88
C GLU A 516 -41.72 9.64 16.83
N GLU A 517 -41.85 8.82 17.88
CA GLU A 517 -42.93 8.95 18.88
C GLU A 517 -42.84 10.28 19.63
N ALA A 518 -41.62 10.78 19.86
CA ALA A 518 -41.39 12.07 20.50
C ALA A 518 -41.55 13.27 19.55
N ASN A 519 -41.65 13.05 18.23
CA ASN A 519 -41.67 14.10 17.21
C ASN A 519 -40.52 15.12 17.38
N LEU A 520 -39.30 14.61 17.60
CA LEU A 520 -38.09 15.41 17.82
C LEU A 520 -37.16 15.36 16.60
N SER A 521 -36.51 16.49 16.29
CA SER A 521 -35.40 16.56 15.34
C SER A 521 -34.09 16.88 16.07
N ILE A 522 -33.13 15.97 15.99
CA ILE A 522 -31.81 16.16 16.62
C ILE A 522 -31.01 17.21 15.85
N TYR A 523 -31.19 17.31 14.53
CA TYR A 523 -30.63 18.41 13.73
C TYR A 523 -31.04 19.79 14.25
N GLU A 524 -32.32 20.01 14.55
CA GLU A 524 -32.79 21.30 15.09
C GLU A 524 -32.17 21.58 16.47
N ILE A 525 -32.09 20.56 17.32
CA ILE A 525 -31.47 20.64 18.65
C ILE A 525 -29.96 20.92 18.54
N TYR A 526 -29.26 20.29 17.60
CA TYR A 526 -27.84 20.53 17.34
C TYR A 526 -27.56 21.99 16.94
N ASN A 527 -28.45 22.61 16.15
CA ASN A 527 -28.32 24.02 15.79
C ASN A 527 -28.76 24.99 16.90
N ASN A 528 -29.43 24.50 17.95
CA ASN A 528 -29.86 25.29 19.11
C ASN A 528 -29.77 24.48 20.42
N PRO A 529 -28.55 24.18 20.90
CA PRO A 529 -28.31 23.19 21.95
C PRO A 529 -28.47 23.77 23.37
N THR A 530 -29.66 24.30 23.68
CA THR A 530 -30.02 24.75 25.03
C THR A 530 -30.08 23.56 26.00
N ALA A 531 -29.92 23.81 27.30
CA ALA A 531 -30.08 22.78 28.33
C ALA A 531 -31.42 22.03 28.21
N GLU A 532 -32.52 22.76 27.97
CA GLU A 532 -33.85 22.18 27.76
C GLU A 532 -33.90 21.27 26.52
N ASN A 533 -33.31 21.70 25.41
CA ASN A 533 -33.30 20.93 24.17
C ASN A 533 -32.42 19.67 24.28
N CYS A 534 -31.24 19.79 24.88
CA CYS A 534 -30.37 18.64 25.16
C CYS A 534 -31.02 17.67 26.15
N GLN A 535 -31.80 18.16 27.12
CA GLN A 535 -32.52 17.33 28.07
C GLN A 535 -33.55 16.41 27.37
N LYS A 536 -34.23 16.89 26.33
CA LYS A 536 -35.14 16.07 25.50
C LYS A 536 -34.41 14.87 24.86
N ILE A 537 -33.16 15.06 24.42
CA ILE A 537 -32.33 13.97 23.89
C ILE A 537 -31.89 13.01 25.00
N ILE A 538 -31.50 13.54 26.17
CA ILE A 538 -31.10 12.72 27.33
C ILE A 538 -32.28 11.86 27.79
N GLU A 539 -33.51 12.37 27.77
CA GLU A 539 -34.73 11.61 28.06
C GLU A 539 -34.95 10.47 27.06
N LEU A 540 -34.73 10.69 25.76
CA LEU A 540 -34.79 9.61 24.76
C LEU A 540 -33.77 8.50 25.04
N LEU A 541 -32.57 8.88 25.50
CA LEU A 541 -31.47 7.97 25.87
C LEU A 541 -31.62 7.36 27.27
N THR A 542 -32.65 7.72 28.04
CA THR A 542 -32.88 7.19 29.38
C THR A 542 -33.45 5.77 29.29
N LEU A 543 -32.93 4.88 30.14
CA LEU A 543 -33.38 3.49 30.25
C LEU A 543 -34.62 3.39 31.16
N PRO A 544 -35.51 2.38 30.95
CA PRO A 544 -36.71 2.21 31.75
C PRO A 544 -36.43 1.98 33.25
N GLU A 545 -37.42 2.23 34.11
CA GLU A 545 -37.26 2.19 35.57
C GLU A 545 -36.72 0.87 36.13
N ARG A 546 -37.00 -0.25 35.45
CA ARG A 546 -36.54 -1.59 35.82
C ARG A 546 -35.04 -1.82 35.59
N CYS A 547 -34.36 -0.93 34.87
CA CYS A 547 -32.92 -1.00 34.64
C CYS A 547 -32.16 -0.43 35.85
N LYS A 548 -30.99 -1.00 36.13
CA LYS A 548 -30.20 -0.60 37.32
C LYS A 548 -29.68 0.84 37.20
N VAL A 549 -29.36 1.28 35.99
CA VAL A 549 -28.91 2.63 35.67
C VAL A 549 -29.89 3.21 34.65
N GLN A 550 -30.59 4.28 35.00
CA GLN A 550 -31.62 4.87 34.13
C GLN A 550 -31.06 6.02 33.31
N GLN A 551 -30.56 7.05 33.98
CA GLN A 551 -30.07 8.27 33.33
C GLN A 551 -28.58 8.12 33.00
N LEU A 552 -28.29 7.93 31.71
CA LEU A 552 -26.94 7.59 31.22
C LEU A 552 -26.07 8.80 30.89
N PHE A 553 -26.70 9.91 30.52
CA PHE A 553 -26.03 11.10 30.00
C PHE A 553 -26.45 12.35 30.77
N GLU A 554 -25.64 13.39 30.68
CA GLU A 554 -25.89 14.71 31.27
C GLU A 554 -25.52 15.84 30.30
N TYR A 555 -26.13 17.00 30.51
CA TYR A 555 -25.85 18.23 29.75
C TYR A 555 -24.63 18.96 30.32
N VAL A 556 -23.81 19.50 29.43
CA VAL A 556 -22.71 20.40 29.78
C VAL A 556 -22.80 21.70 28.98
N GLU A 557 -22.66 22.82 29.67
CA GLU A 557 -22.84 24.16 29.12
C GLU A 557 -21.69 24.58 28.19
N GLU A 558 -20.44 24.40 28.63
CA GLU A 558 -19.28 24.86 27.88
C GLU A 558 -18.62 23.77 27.04
N PRO A 559 -18.17 24.13 25.81
CA PRO A 559 -17.37 23.21 25.05
C PRO A 559 -15.99 22.97 25.64
N LEU A 560 -15.43 21.76 25.50
CA LEU A 560 -14.09 21.42 25.99
C LEU A 560 -13.08 22.42 25.42
N THR A 561 -12.47 23.23 26.29
CA THR A 561 -11.51 24.28 25.94
C THR A 561 -10.11 23.74 25.65
N GLN A 562 -9.82 22.48 25.97
CA GLN A 562 -8.51 21.85 25.71
C GLN A 562 -8.68 20.54 24.93
N GLN A 563 -8.16 20.52 23.70
CA GLN A 563 -7.95 19.29 22.95
C GLN A 563 -6.89 18.45 23.67
N ARG A 564 -7.33 17.41 24.39
CA ARG A 564 -6.43 16.32 24.75
C ARG A 564 -6.10 15.54 23.48
N ARG A 565 -4.81 15.23 23.28
CA ARG A 565 -4.41 14.30 22.23
C ARG A 565 -5.13 12.97 22.48
N SER A 566 -5.95 12.54 21.53
CA SER A 566 -6.67 11.27 21.63
C SER A 566 -5.65 10.14 21.82
N ARG A 567 -5.96 9.23 22.74
CA ARG A 567 -5.15 8.02 22.96
C ARG A 567 -5.53 6.90 21.99
N ARG A 568 -6.65 7.00 21.23
CA ARG A 568 -7.21 5.88 20.44
C ARG A 568 -8.02 6.36 19.22
N GLY A 569 -7.73 5.77 18.07
CA GLY A 569 -8.19 6.29 16.78
C GLY A 569 -9.62 5.94 16.37
N LEU A 570 -10.63 6.63 16.93
CA LEU A 570 -11.99 6.63 16.35
C LEU A 570 -11.97 7.09 14.88
N ASP A 571 -11.03 7.97 14.54
CA ASP A 571 -10.68 8.41 13.18
C ASP A 571 -10.24 7.27 12.23
N THR A 572 -9.75 6.15 12.77
CA THR A 572 -9.39 4.96 11.96
C THR A 572 -10.56 3.99 11.76
N GLN A 573 -11.67 4.20 12.48
CA GLN A 573 -12.80 3.27 12.55
C GLN A 573 -14.14 3.90 12.12
N TRP A 574 -14.14 5.20 11.79
CA TRP A 574 -15.34 5.95 11.42
C TRP A 574 -16.11 5.34 10.24
N ASP A 575 -15.41 4.72 9.28
CA ASP A 575 -16.03 4.02 8.14
C ASP A 575 -17.03 2.94 8.62
N TYR A 576 -16.86 2.36 9.81
CA TYR A 576 -17.82 1.42 10.41
C TYR A 576 -18.94 2.12 11.20
N VAL A 577 -18.63 3.22 11.88
CA VAL A 577 -19.61 4.03 12.63
C VAL A 577 -20.72 4.51 11.70
N VAL A 578 -20.35 5.03 10.53
CA VAL A 578 -21.32 5.55 9.56
C VAL A 578 -22.15 4.47 8.86
N ARG A 579 -21.77 3.19 9.02
CA ARG A 579 -22.47 2.03 8.47
C ARG A 579 -23.38 1.32 9.48
N ASN A 580 -23.25 1.63 10.77
CA ASN A 580 -23.98 0.97 11.86
C ASN A 580 -23.84 -0.58 11.81
N VAL A 581 -22.60 -1.09 11.80
CA VAL A 581 -22.31 -2.53 11.66
C VAL A 581 -21.56 -3.11 12.86
N SER A 582 -21.90 -4.36 13.24
CA SER A 582 -21.18 -5.14 14.25
C SER A 582 -20.95 -4.35 15.56
N SER A 583 -19.71 -4.23 16.04
CA SER A 583 -19.31 -3.47 17.23
C SER A 583 -19.32 -1.94 17.06
N TRP A 584 -19.93 -1.44 15.98
CA TRP A 584 -20.03 -0.02 15.62
C TRP A 584 -21.48 0.41 15.43
N CYS A 585 -22.43 -0.39 15.91
CA CYS A 585 -23.82 0.01 15.97
C CYS A 585 -24.06 1.08 17.05
N LEU A 586 -25.18 1.80 16.95
CA LEU A 586 -25.54 2.88 17.88
C LEU A 586 -25.40 2.46 19.36
N ASP A 587 -25.99 1.35 19.76
CA ASP A 587 -25.94 0.86 21.14
C ASP A 587 -24.51 0.51 21.60
N SER A 588 -23.67 0.00 20.69
CA SER A 588 -22.25 -0.22 20.99
C SER A 588 -21.49 1.10 21.12
N MET A 589 -21.79 2.10 20.29
CA MET A 589 -21.21 3.45 20.40
C MET A 589 -21.61 4.13 21.71
N LEU A 590 -22.87 3.99 22.12
CA LEU A 590 -23.34 4.47 23.43
C LEU A 590 -22.59 3.77 24.55
N TYR A 591 -22.47 2.44 24.51
CA TYR A 591 -21.73 1.66 25.51
C TYR A 591 -20.26 2.08 25.61
N GLN A 592 -19.58 2.26 24.47
CA GLN A 592 -18.18 2.66 24.41
C GLN A 592 -17.98 4.09 24.94
N THR A 593 -18.92 5.00 24.67
CA THR A 593 -18.91 6.35 25.24
C THR A 593 -19.08 6.31 26.76
N LEU A 594 -20.03 5.51 27.26
CA LEU A 594 -20.33 5.39 28.70
C LEU A 594 -19.22 4.69 29.49
N SER A 595 -18.54 3.72 28.89
CA SER A 595 -17.40 3.00 29.49
C SER A 595 -16.08 3.77 29.39
N GLY A 596 -16.08 4.99 28.85
CA GLY A 596 -14.90 5.85 28.70
C GLY A 596 -13.91 5.35 27.64
N TRP A 597 -14.33 4.47 26.73
CA TRP A 597 -13.52 4.09 25.56
C TRP A 597 -13.42 5.23 24.56
N TYR A 598 -14.51 5.97 24.40
CA TYR A 598 -14.55 7.25 23.71
C TYR A 598 -14.94 8.34 24.67
N ASP A 599 -14.20 9.43 24.62
CA ASP A 599 -14.58 10.65 25.29
C ASP A 599 -15.00 11.70 24.27
N ARG A 600 -15.40 12.84 24.81
CA ARG A 600 -15.85 13.98 24.05
C ARG A 600 -14.81 14.49 23.04
N SER A 601 -13.51 14.39 23.35
CA SER A 601 -12.43 14.84 22.46
C SER A 601 -12.29 13.94 21.23
N ASP A 602 -12.60 12.65 21.33
CA ASP A 602 -12.63 11.73 20.19
C ASP A 602 -13.73 12.13 19.19
N PHE A 603 -14.94 12.46 19.69
CA PHE A 603 -16.03 12.96 18.84
C PHE A 603 -15.74 14.34 18.26
N GLN A 604 -15.04 15.23 18.99
CA GLN A 604 -14.59 16.52 18.44
C GLN A 604 -13.62 16.35 17.27
N GLN A 605 -12.69 15.39 17.35
CA GLN A 605 -11.78 15.08 16.25
C GLN A 605 -12.51 14.48 15.04
N LEU A 606 -13.55 13.67 15.29
CA LEU A 606 -14.38 13.07 14.25
C LEU A 606 -15.37 14.06 13.60
N ALA A 607 -15.76 15.14 14.29
CA ALA A 607 -16.83 16.04 13.88
C ALA A 607 -16.69 16.60 12.45
N PRO A 608 -15.51 17.08 11.98
CA PRO A 608 -15.35 17.57 10.61
C PRO A 608 -15.65 16.50 9.55
N GLU A 609 -15.22 15.26 9.79
CA GLU A 609 -15.46 14.14 8.89
C GLU A 609 -16.94 13.71 8.89
N LEU A 610 -17.60 13.72 10.05
CA LEU A 610 -19.04 13.46 10.14
C LEU A 610 -19.87 14.52 9.40
N LEU A 611 -19.54 15.81 9.57
CA LEU A 611 -20.21 16.89 8.84
C LEU A 611 -20.03 16.73 7.33
N ARG A 612 -18.81 16.42 6.87
CA ARG A 612 -18.55 16.12 5.45
C ARG A 612 -19.36 14.92 4.97
N TYR A 613 -19.43 13.85 5.76
CA TYR A 613 -20.21 12.66 5.43
C TYR A 613 -21.70 12.98 5.31
N ILE A 614 -22.27 13.76 6.25
CA ILE A 614 -23.67 14.20 6.22
C ILE A 614 -23.97 14.96 4.93
N GLU A 615 -23.10 15.89 4.53
CA GLU A 615 -23.30 16.66 3.30
C GLU A 615 -23.23 15.79 2.05
N ILE A 616 -22.28 14.86 1.97
CA ILE A 616 -22.23 13.86 0.88
C ILE A 616 -23.51 13.03 0.87
N LEU A 617 -23.98 12.59 2.04
CA LEU A 617 -25.18 11.76 2.15
C LEU A 617 -26.42 12.52 1.67
N LYS A 618 -26.58 13.80 2.04
CA LYS A 618 -27.64 14.69 1.53
C LYS A 618 -27.55 14.86 0.01
N GLN A 619 -26.33 15.06 -0.53
CA GLN A 619 -26.12 15.13 -1.98
C GLN A 619 -26.56 13.84 -2.67
N ARG A 620 -26.16 12.66 -2.16
CA ARG A 620 -26.60 11.37 -2.71
C ARG A 620 -28.11 11.18 -2.58
N PHE A 621 -28.72 11.64 -1.50
CA PHE A 621 -30.17 11.56 -1.33
C PHE A 621 -30.93 12.50 -2.29
N SER A 622 -30.35 13.63 -2.66
CA SER A 622 -30.92 14.50 -3.70
C SER A 622 -31.03 13.79 -5.05
N VAL A 623 -30.07 12.90 -5.37
CA VAL A 623 -30.13 12.02 -6.55
C VAL A 623 -31.28 11.03 -6.40
N THR A 624 -31.46 10.45 -5.21
CA THR A 624 -32.60 9.57 -4.91
C THR A 624 -33.94 10.27 -5.19
N LYS A 625 -34.13 11.49 -4.66
CA LYS A 625 -35.36 12.27 -4.88
C LYS A 625 -35.61 12.53 -6.36
N ARG A 626 -34.57 12.93 -7.09
CA ARG A 626 -34.64 13.16 -8.54
C ARG A 626 -35.06 11.89 -9.29
N LEU A 627 -34.45 10.75 -8.96
CA LEU A 627 -34.80 9.46 -9.56
C LEU A 627 -36.23 9.04 -9.25
N LEU A 628 -36.77 9.34 -8.06
CA LEU A 628 -38.15 9.05 -7.68
C LEU A 628 -39.18 9.97 -8.36
N GLN A 629 -38.85 11.25 -8.54
CA GLN A 629 -39.76 12.27 -9.07
C GLN A 629 -39.78 12.31 -10.60
N ASP A 630 -38.63 12.11 -11.25
CA ASP A 630 -38.54 12.24 -12.68
C ASP A 630 -39.32 11.13 -13.38
N VAL A 631 -40.28 11.52 -14.23
CA VAL A 631 -40.90 10.64 -15.24
C VAL A 631 -39.88 10.41 -16.37
N GLN A 632 -38.74 9.82 -16.05
CA GLN A 632 -37.77 9.42 -17.06
C GLN A 632 -38.36 8.27 -17.87
N LYS A 633 -38.24 8.41 -19.18
CA LYS A 633 -38.64 7.39 -20.12
C LYS A 633 -37.66 6.20 -20.02
N PRO A 634 -38.11 4.97 -20.30
CA PRO A 634 -37.24 3.81 -20.39
C PRO A 634 -36.03 4.09 -21.29
N LEU A 635 -34.91 3.40 -21.02
CA LEU A 635 -33.70 3.56 -21.81
C LEU A 635 -34.00 3.18 -23.27
N LYS A 636 -33.77 4.11 -24.20
CA LYS A 636 -33.96 3.86 -25.63
C LYS A 636 -32.62 3.55 -26.28
N LEU A 637 -32.38 2.26 -26.53
CA LEU A 637 -31.21 1.78 -27.25
C LEU A 637 -31.55 1.54 -28.73
N SER A 638 -30.56 1.71 -29.60
CA SER A 638 -30.70 1.25 -31.00
C SER A 638 -30.77 -0.28 -31.02
N VAL A 639 -31.32 -0.88 -32.08
CA VAL A 639 -31.42 -2.34 -32.21
C VAL A 639 -30.06 -3.03 -32.01
N ALA A 640 -28.99 -2.43 -32.56
CA ALA A 640 -27.64 -2.95 -32.41
C ALA A 640 -27.05 -2.74 -31.00
N ASP A 641 -27.44 -1.69 -30.27
CA ASP A 641 -27.00 -1.52 -28.88
C ASP A 641 -27.81 -2.40 -27.91
N THR A 642 -29.08 -2.67 -28.21
CA THR A 642 -29.90 -3.66 -27.51
C THR A 642 -29.27 -5.05 -27.60
N ASP A 643 -28.78 -5.45 -28.78
CA ASP A 643 -28.06 -6.72 -28.96
C ASP A 643 -26.82 -6.83 -28.05
N LEU A 644 -26.09 -5.74 -27.82
CA LEU A 644 -24.93 -5.74 -26.92
C LEU A 644 -25.31 -5.91 -25.43
N VAL A 645 -26.57 -5.63 -25.07
CA VAL A 645 -27.12 -5.81 -23.72
C VAL A 645 -27.74 -7.20 -23.57
N GLU A 646 -28.51 -7.65 -24.56
CA GLU A 646 -29.20 -8.94 -24.54
C GLU A 646 -28.24 -10.12 -24.80
N ASN A 647 -27.21 -9.90 -25.64
CA ASN A 647 -26.18 -10.89 -25.98
C ASN A 647 -24.78 -10.34 -25.63
N PRO A 648 -24.48 -10.16 -24.33
CA PRO A 648 -23.24 -9.53 -23.88
C PRO A 648 -22.03 -10.40 -24.22
N LEU A 649 -20.96 -9.75 -24.68
CA LEU A 649 -19.66 -10.37 -24.94
C LEU A 649 -18.60 -9.81 -23.98
N PRO A 650 -17.58 -10.62 -23.59
CA PRO A 650 -16.53 -10.16 -22.69
C PRO A 650 -15.63 -9.13 -23.38
N ILE A 651 -15.33 -8.03 -22.69
CA ILE A 651 -14.39 -7.01 -23.19
C ILE A 651 -13.39 -6.63 -22.11
N ILE A 652 -12.18 -6.31 -22.55
CA ILE A 652 -11.16 -5.66 -21.72
C ILE A 652 -10.84 -4.32 -22.35
N LEU A 653 -11.03 -3.24 -21.60
CA LEU A 653 -10.64 -1.89 -22.00
C LEU A 653 -9.18 -1.67 -21.61
N CYS A 654 -8.36 -1.23 -22.57
CA CYS A 654 -6.93 -1.00 -22.37
C CYS A 654 -6.63 0.51 -22.39
N TYR A 655 -5.95 1.00 -21.36
CA TYR A 655 -5.57 2.39 -21.18
C TYR A 655 -4.06 2.50 -20.96
N GLU A 656 -3.36 3.19 -21.86
CA GLU A 656 -1.89 3.15 -21.88
C GLU A 656 -1.23 4.17 -20.94
N GLN A 657 -1.87 5.30 -20.69
CA GLN A 657 -1.25 6.42 -19.98
C GLN A 657 -1.29 6.23 -18.46
N SER A 658 -0.21 6.49 -17.73
CA SER A 658 -0.17 6.40 -16.26
C SER A 658 -0.82 7.60 -15.55
N ARG A 659 -0.77 8.79 -16.16
CA ARG A 659 -1.10 10.08 -15.52
C ARG A 659 -2.49 10.23 -14.88
N TYR A 660 -3.45 9.37 -15.23
CA TYR A 660 -4.81 9.41 -14.66
C TYR A 660 -5.15 8.14 -13.88
N MET A 661 -4.18 7.25 -13.69
CA MET A 661 -4.32 6.03 -12.92
C MET A 661 -3.68 6.21 -11.56
N ARG A 662 -4.38 5.74 -10.54
CA ARG A 662 -3.94 5.84 -9.17
C ARG A 662 -4.05 4.51 -8.47
N ILE A 663 -2.95 4.04 -7.89
CA ILE A 663 -2.97 2.83 -7.08
C ILE A 663 -3.77 3.07 -5.79
N ILE A 664 -4.76 2.21 -5.55
CA ILE A 664 -5.62 2.22 -4.35
C ILE A 664 -5.23 1.07 -3.42
N SER A 665 -4.73 -0.04 -3.97
CA SER A 665 -4.21 -1.15 -3.17
C SER A 665 -2.92 -1.69 -3.80
N MET A 666 -1.78 -1.42 -3.14
CA MET A 666 -0.47 -1.97 -3.55
C MET A 666 -0.44 -3.51 -3.50
N PRO A 667 -0.89 -4.18 -2.42
CA PRO A 667 -0.88 -5.65 -2.38
C PRO A 667 -1.70 -6.31 -3.48
N HIS A 668 -2.78 -5.66 -3.93
CA HIS A 668 -3.67 -6.19 -4.97
C HIS A 668 -3.37 -5.62 -6.37
N GLN A 669 -2.47 -4.64 -6.47
CA GLN A 669 -2.23 -3.86 -7.68
C GLN A 669 -3.53 -3.31 -8.29
N GLU A 670 -4.42 -2.83 -7.43
CA GLU A 670 -5.68 -2.21 -7.83
C GLU A 670 -5.44 -0.74 -8.14
N TYR A 671 -5.70 -0.35 -9.38
CA TYR A 671 -5.64 1.04 -9.83
C TYR A 671 -7.05 1.57 -10.06
N ARG A 672 -7.26 2.86 -9.82
CA ARG A 672 -8.50 3.55 -10.18
C ARG A 672 -8.21 4.77 -11.00
N SER A 673 -9.09 5.03 -11.96
CA SER A 673 -9.06 6.27 -12.73
C SER A 673 -9.36 7.48 -11.82
N GLN A 674 -8.66 8.59 -12.05
CA GLN A 674 -8.89 9.86 -11.34
C GLN A 674 -9.92 10.75 -12.05
N LYS A 675 -10.25 10.44 -13.30
CA LYS A 675 -11.25 11.12 -14.12
C LYS A 675 -12.00 10.11 -14.99
N SER A 676 -13.13 10.54 -15.54
CA SER A 676 -13.79 9.88 -16.67
C SER A 676 -12.84 9.71 -17.85
N LEU A 677 -12.85 8.52 -18.47
CA LEU A 677 -12.00 8.17 -19.62
C LEU A 677 -12.86 7.99 -20.87
N LYS A 678 -12.55 8.72 -21.94
CA LYS A 678 -13.34 8.68 -23.17
C LYS A 678 -12.86 7.59 -24.13
N LEU A 679 -13.79 6.76 -24.59
CA LEU A 679 -13.54 5.70 -25.55
C LEU A 679 -13.24 6.29 -26.94
N GLY A 680 -12.19 5.78 -27.59
CA GLY A 680 -11.65 6.30 -28.85
C GLY A 680 -10.65 7.46 -28.70
N GLU A 681 -10.56 8.06 -27.51
CA GLU A 681 -9.59 9.13 -27.20
C GLU A 681 -8.59 8.69 -26.14
N ASP A 682 -9.06 8.48 -24.90
CA ASP A 682 -8.25 7.98 -23.78
C ASP A 682 -8.07 6.45 -23.90
N ILE A 683 -9.16 5.72 -24.16
CA ILE A 683 -9.17 4.25 -24.33
C ILE A 683 -9.22 3.94 -25.83
N GLN A 684 -8.09 3.52 -26.39
CA GLN A 684 -7.94 3.30 -27.83
C GLN A 684 -7.90 1.81 -28.20
N ILE A 685 -7.80 0.91 -27.22
CA ILE A 685 -7.70 -0.53 -27.45
C ILE A 685 -8.78 -1.25 -26.64
N ILE A 686 -9.48 -2.17 -27.31
CA ILE A 686 -10.40 -3.12 -26.69
C ILE A 686 -9.95 -4.54 -27.05
N ALA A 687 -9.83 -5.41 -26.06
CA ALA A 687 -9.63 -6.84 -26.28
C ALA A 687 -10.93 -7.64 -26.06
N THR A 688 -11.11 -8.73 -26.82
CA THR A 688 -12.22 -9.69 -26.65
C THR A 688 -11.78 -11.12 -26.99
N ASP A 689 -12.63 -12.11 -26.77
CA ASP A 689 -12.28 -13.53 -26.80
C ASP A 689 -12.27 -14.17 -28.20
N THR A 690 -13.27 -13.89 -29.05
CA THR A 690 -13.49 -14.58 -30.34
C THR A 690 -13.44 -13.65 -31.55
N GLU A 691 -13.12 -14.19 -32.72
CA GLU A 691 -13.11 -13.43 -33.98
C GLU A 691 -14.48 -12.84 -34.33
N ILE A 692 -15.57 -13.55 -34.00
CA ILE A 692 -16.95 -13.08 -34.18
C ILE A 692 -17.17 -11.83 -33.33
N ASN A 693 -16.77 -11.88 -32.05
CA ASN A 693 -16.87 -10.74 -31.14
C ASN A 693 -15.97 -9.57 -31.58
N MET A 694 -14.77 -9.85 -32.10
CA MET A 694 -13.91 -8.82 -32.69
C MET A 694 -14.59 -8.11 -33.87
N LYS A 695 -15.26 -8.85 -34.76
CA LYS A 695 -16.02 -8.27 -35.88
C LYS A 695 -17.19 -7.41 -35.38
N ARG A 696 -17.92 -7.87 -34.35
CA ARG A 696 -18.99 -7.08 -33.71
C ARG A 696 -18.46 -5.76 -33.14
N LEU A 697 -17.32 -5.79 -32.43
CA LEU A 697 -16.71 -4.59 -31.86
C LEU A 697 -16.15 -3.63 -32.91
N LYS A 698 -15.58 -4.14 -34.01
CA LYS A 698 -15.16 -3.30 -35.15
C LYS A 698 -16.35 -2.58 -35.78
N ALA A 699 -17.44 -3.31 -36.05
CA ALA A 699 -18.66 -2.71 -36.56
C ALA A 699 -19.27 -1.67 -35.60
N TYR A 700 -19.18 -1.91 -34.28
CA TYR A 700 -19.54 -0.91 -33.26
C TYR A 700 -18.67 0.34 -33.37
N SER A 701 -17.35 0.19 -33.49
CA SER A 701 -16.39 1.29 -33.63
C SER A 701 -16.67 2.12 -34.89
N ASP A 702 -16.86 1.46 -36.03
CA ASP A 702 -17.09 2.11 -37.33
C ASP A 702 -18.40 2.91 -37.32
N ARG A 703 -19.48 2.29 -36.81
CA ARG A 703 -20.82 2.92 -36.70
C ARG A 703 -20.78 4.22 -35.89
N HIS A 704 -20.00 4.25 -34.82
CA HIS A 704 -19.89 5.39 -33.90
C HIS A 704 -18.67 6.28 -34.18
N GLN A 705 -17.92 6.00 -35.26
CA GLN A 705 -16.71 6.73 -35.67
C GLN A 705 -15.65 6.85 -34.56
N LEU A 706 -15.46 5.76 -33.80
CA LEU A 706 -14.47 5.70 -32.73
C LEU A 706 -13.12 5.23 -33.28
N ASN A 707 -12.03 5.85 -32.79
CA ASN A 707 -10.67 5.40 -33.08
C ASN A 707 -10.28 4.26 -32.14
N LEU A 708 -10.78 3.04 -32.41
CA LEU A 708 -10.51 1.85 -31.61
C LEU A 708 -9.76 0.78 -32.40
N THR A 709 -8.72 0.27 -31.77
CA THR A 709 -8.05 -0.97 -32.17
C THR A 709 -8.67 -2.14 -31.40
N VAL A 710 -9.19 -3.12 -32.13
CA VAL A 710 -9.81 -4.32 -31.55
C VAL A 710 -8.84 -5.50 -31.69
N ILE A 711 -8.43 -6.06 -30.55
CA ILE A 711 -7.49 -7.20 -30.46
C ILE A 711 -8.15 -8.42 -29.79
N SER A 712 -7.51 -9.58 -29.87
CA SER A 712 -7.94 -10.78 -29.15
C SER A 712 -7.35 -10.84 -27.74
N PHE A 713 -7.96 -11.62 -26.83
CA PHE A 713 -7.35 -11.94 -25.53
C PHE A 713 -6.00 -12.65 -25.69
N ALA A 714 -5.83 -13.49 -26.72
CA ALA A 714 -4.56 -14.12 -27.02
C ALA A 714 -3.47 -13.10 -27.40
N ASP A 715 -3.82 -12.01 -28.09
CA ASP A 715 -2.87 -10.92 -28.36
C ASP A 715 -2.44 -10.22 -27.05
N LEU A 716 -3.40 -9.98 -26.15
CA LEU A 716 -3.14 -9.35 -24.87
C LEU A 716 -2.29 -10.23 -23.95
N GLU A 717 -2.50 -11.54 -23.96
CA GLU A 717 -1.66 -12.52 -23.26
C GLU A 717 -0.25 -12.58 -23.82
N ARG A 718 -0.09 -12.58 -25.16
CA ARG A 718 1.23 -12.51 -25.80
C ARG A 718 1.98 -11.25 -25.39
N ALA A 719 1.31 -10.09 -25.37
CA ALA A 719 1.92 -8.85 -24.90
C ALA A 719 2.37 -8.94 -23.43
N ARG A 720 1.55 -9.52 -22.54
CA ARG A 720 1.93 -9.80 -21.15
C ARG A 720 3.17 -10.69 -21.07
N ASP A 721 3.24 -11.74 -21.87
CA ASP A 721 4.34 -12.70 -21.82
C ASP A 721 5.64 -12.08 -22.36
N SER A 722 5.55 -11.23 -23.39
CA SER A 722 6.67 -10.40 -23.85
C SER A 722 7.21 -9.51 -22.73
N LEU A 723 6.33 -8.85 -21.96
CA LEU A 723 6.73 -8.04 -20.80
C LEU A 723 7.50 -8.84 -19.73
N ARG A 724 7.15 -10.11 -19.53
CA ARG A 724 7.86 -11.01 -18.59
C ARG A 724 9.23 -11.41 -19.13
N SER A 725 9.33 -11.66 -20.43
CA SER A 725 10.58 -12.09 -21.08
C SER A 725 11.64 -10.98 -21.19
N GLU A 726 11.20 -9.73 -21.22
CA GLU A 726 12.08 -8.55 -21.31
C GLU A 726 12.50 -8.01 -19.94
N HIS A 727 11.87 -8.45 -18.84
CA HIS A 727 12.25 -7.98 -17.50
C HIS A 727 13.63 -8.55 -17.10
N PRO A 728 14.67 -7.70 -16.91
CA PRO A 728 16.04 -8.15 -16.64
C PRO A 728 16.16 -9.10 -15.44
N LEU A 729 15.36 -8.84 -14.40
CA LEU A 729 15.29 -9.66 -13.18
C LEU A 729 14.67 -11.06 -13.37
N CYS A 730 13.87 -11.30 -14.42
CA CYS A 730 13.21 -12.60 -14.59
C CYS A 730 14.16 -13.70 -15.12
N ARG A 731 15.30 -13.31 -15.73
CA ARG A 731 16.38 -14.25 -16.08
C ARG A 731 17.13 -14.83 -14.87
N GLN A 732 17.00 -14.21 -13.69
CA GLN A 732 17.87 -14.51 -12.55
C GLN A 732 17.30 -15.53 -11.55
N GLN A 733 16.02 -15.93 -11.63
CA GLN A 733 15.46 -16.91 -10.69
C GLN A 733 15.86 -18.38 -10.97
N VAL A 734 16.61 -18.67 -12.04
CA VAL A 734 17.09 -20.03 -12.37
C VAL A 734 18.57 -20.25 -12.00
N VAL A 735 19.27 -19.22 -11.50
CA VAL A 735 20.70 -19.33 -11.13
C VAL A 735 20.92 -18.84 -9.70
N GLN A 736 20.41 -19.58 -8.72
CA GLN A 736 20.98 -19.54 -7.37
C GLN A 736 21.97 -20.70 -7.20
N HIS A 737 23.21 -20.29 -6.94
CA HIS A 737 24.42 -21.10 -6.81
C HIS A 737 24.29 -22.34 -5.90
N THR A 738 24.54 -23.52 -6.48
CA THR A 738 25.34 -24.55 -5.80
C THR A 738 26.82 -24.20 -5.97
N ALA A 739 27.44 -23.66 -4.93
CA ALA A 739 28.89 -23.63 -4.79
C ALA A 739 29.27 -24.41 -3.54
N SER A 740 29.77 -25.62 -3.72
CA SER A 740 30.55 -26.35 -2.71
C SER A 740 31.38 -27.44 -3.39
N ILE A 741 32.69 -27.16 -3.39
CA ILE A 741 33.82 -28.10 -3.31
C ILE A 741 34.14 -28.95 -4.55
N ALA A 742 35.30 -28.64 -5.12
CA ALA A 742 36.04 -29.48 -6.05
C ALA A 742 36.52 -30.77 -5.38
N ASN A 743 36.36 -31.91 -6.06
CA ASN A 743 37.38 -32.95 -6.12
C ASN A 743 37.17 -33.87 -7.34
N THR A 744 38.29 -34.21 -7.95
CA THR A 744 38.53 -35.03 -9.15
C THR A 744 38.08 -36.49 -9.02
N HIS A 745 37.42 -37.04 -10.06
CA HIS A 745 37.86 -38.25 -10.77
C HIS A 745 37.01 -38.58 -12.02
N ASN A 746 37.70 -39.07 -13.05
CA ASN A 746 37.19 -39.67 -14.30
C ASN A 746 36.09 -40.73 -14.09
N SER A 747 35.09 -40.75 -14.97
CA SER A 747 34.83 -41.85 -15.92
C SER A 747 33.55 -41.59 -16.71
N GLY A 748 33.61 -41.86 -18.01
CA GLY A 748 32.46 -41.70 -18.90
C GLY A 748 31.36 -42.73 -18.61
N MET A 749 30.10 -42.34 -18.78
CA MET A 749 29.03 -43.29 -19.00
C MET A 749 27.85 -42.71 -19.77
N LYS A 750 27.20 -43.63 -20.46
CA LYS A 750 26.20 -43.50 -21.52
C LYS A 750 24.90 -42.87 -21.05
N GLN A 751 24.23 -42.19 -21.98
CA GLN A 751 22.85 -41.71 -21.84
C GLN A 751 21.89 -42.87 -21.52
N GLN A 752 21.16 -42.76 -20.41
CA GLN A 752 19.99 -43.57 -20.06
C GLN A 752 18.70 -42.74 -20.17
N PRO A 753 17.52 -43.36 -20.36
CA PRO A 753 16.30 -42.66 -20.77
C PRO A 753 15.61 -41.91 -19.62
N LEU A 754 15.18 -40.68 -19.90
CA LEU A 754 14.37 -39.81 -19.04
C LEU A 754 12.93 -40.34 -18.89
N THR A 755 12.62 -41.07 -17.80
CA THR A 755 11.21 -41.29 -17.40
C THR A 755 10.94 -41.35 -15.89
N ALA A 756 11.94 -41.24 -15.01
CA ALA A 756 11.74 -41.36 -13.55
C ALA A 756 11.91 -40.06 -12.72
N GLN A 757 12.21 -38.91 -13.33
CA GLN A 757 12.53 -37.66 -12.60
C GLN A 757 11.32 -36.76 -12.26
N SER A 758 10.13 -36.96 -12.86
CA SER A 758 9.01 -36.03 -12.65
C SER A 758 8.27 -36.20 -11.32
N SER A 759 8.19 -37.43 -10.78
CA SER A 759 7.44 -37.69 -9.54
C SER A 759 8.19 -37.23 -8.29
N SER A 760 9.53 -37.28 -8.28
CA SER A 760 10.34 -36.77 -7.16
C SER A 760 10.22 -35.25 -7.00
N ASN A 761 10.11 -34.52 -8.11
CA ASN A 761 9.95 -33.06 -8.08
C ASN A 761 8.59 -32.66 -7.49
N THR A 762 7.53 -33.39 -7.81
CA THR A 762 6.17 -33.11 -7.29
C THR A 762 6.10 -33.28 -5.76
N ASN A 763 6.73 -34.32 -5.21
CA ASN A 763 6.75 -34.55 -3.76
C ASN A 763 7.59 -33.50 -3.00
N VAL A 764 8.69 -33.03 -3.58
CA VAL A 764 9.50 -31.94 -3.01
C VAL A 764 8.74 -30.61 -3.04
N ILE A 765 7.98 -30.33 -4.11
CA ILE A 765 7.12 -29.15 -4.19
C ILE A 765 6.06 -29.17 -3.08
N ALA A 766 5.35 -30.28 -2.90
CA ALA A 766 4.35 -30.42 -1.84
C ALA A 766 4.92 -30.25 -0.42
N LEU A 767 6.14 -30.76 -0.17
CA LEU A 767 6.85 -30.52 1.09
C LEU A 767 7.19 -29.03 1.29
N ASN A 768 7.69 -28.37 0.25
CA ASN A 768 8.06 -26.95 0.31
C ASN A 768 6.84 -26.05 0.52
N GLU A 769 5.71 -26.34 -0.12
CA GLU A 769 4.45 -25.64 0.09
C GLU A 769 3.94 -25.80 1.53
N PHE A 770 3.98 -27.02 2.08
CA PHE A 770 3.63 -27.26 3.48
C PHE A 770 4.51 -26.43 4.42
N CYS A 771 5.84 -26.46 4.24
CA CYS A 771 6.77 -25.71 5.08
C CYS A 771 6.58 -24.19 4.94
N ALA A 772 6.33 -23.69 3.73
CA ALA A 772 6.01 -22.28 3.52
C ALA A 772 4.73 -21.85 4.25
N GLN A 773 3.66 -22.64 4.15
CA GLN A 773 2.41 -22.39 4.88
C GLN A 773 2.64 -22.40 6.40
N GLN A 774 3.37 -23.37 6.94
CA GLN A 774 3.63 -23.43 8.38
C GLN A 774 4.53 -22.28 8.87
N ARG A 775 5.52 -21.82 8.07
CA ARG A 775 6.35 -20.65 8.40
C ARG A 775 5.50 -19.39 8.62
N THR A 776 4.44 -19.19 7.83
CA THR A 776 3.54 -18.03 8.02
C THR A 776 2.73 -18.08 9.32
N ARG A 777 2.51 -19.27 9.88
CA ARG A 777 1.70 -19.48 11.09
C ARG A 777 2.54 -19.48 12.38
N LEU A 778 3.84 -19.73 12.30
CA LEU A 778 4.72 -19.86 13.45
C LEU A 778 5.37 -18.53 13.81
N GLN A 779 5.16 -18.08 15.05
CA GLN A 779 5.70 -16.83 15.57
C GLN A 779 6.97 -17.01 16.45
N HIS A 780 7.28 -18.25 16.85
CA HIS A 780 8.38 -18.54 17.79
C HIS A 780 9.62 -19.11 17.08
N THR A 781 10.81 -18.57 17.40
CA THR A 781 12.11 -18.92 16.79
C THR A 781 12.40 -20.41 16.83
N ALA A 782 12.21 -21.04 17.99
CA ALA A 782 12.43 -22.48 18.11
C ALA A 782 11.52 -23.26 17.15
N ALA A 783 10.25 -22.85 16.94
CA ALA A 783 9.32 -23.58 16.10
C ALA A 783 9.69 -23.52 14.62
N LEU A 784 10.31 -22.42 14.20
CA LEU A 784 10.89 -22.29 12.87
C LEU A 784 12.11 -23.19 12.70
N GLU A 785 12.94 -23.37 13.72
CA GLU A 785 14.10 -24.27 13.68
C GLU A 785 13.71 -25.74 13.49
N SER A 786 12.73 -26.28 14.24
CA SER A 786 12.25 -27.66 13.95
C SER A 786 11.59 -27.76 12.58
N LEU A 787 10.91 -26.72 12.11
CA LEU A 787 10.29 -26.76 10.79
C LEU A 787 11.36 -26.81 9.68
N THR A 788 12.47 -26.09 9.86
CA THR A 788 13.63 -26.16 8.97
C THR A 788 14.30 -27.53 9.04
N HIS A 789 14.56 -28.07 10.23
CA HIS A 789 15.16 -29.39 10.40
C HIS A 789 14.27 -30.51 9.84
N PHE A 790 12.96 -30.41 10.07
CA PHE A 790 11.96 -31.27 9.44
C PHE A 790 12.01 -31.21 7.91
N GLN A 791 12.06 -30.00 7.33
CA GLN A 791 12.12 -29.83 5.87
C GLN A 791 13.36 -30.51 5.29
N GLU A 792 14.52 -30.30 5.91
CA GLU A 792 15.78 -30.90 5.47
C GLU A 792 15.74 -32.43 5.53
N GLN A 793 15.32 -33.00 6.66
CA GLN A 793 15.22 -34.45 6.81
C GLN A 793 14.17 -35.07 5.89
N ALA A 794 13.00 -34.45 5.77
CA ALA A 794 11.93 -34.93 4.89
C ALA A 794 12.36 -34.91 3.42
N GLN A 795 13.09 -33.87 2.99
CA GLN A 795 13.63 -33.81 1.64
C GLN A 795 14.66 -34.92 1.38
N GLN A 796 15.56 -35.19 2.34
CA GLN A 796 16.49 -36.31 2.24
C GLN A 796 15.77 -37.67 2.14
N ILE A 797 14.69 -37.87 2.90
CA ILE A 797 13.89 -39.10 2.85
C ILE A 797 13.20 -39.25 1.48
N ILE A 798 12.59 -38.19 0.95
CA ILE A 798 11.93 -38.20 -0.37
C ILE A 798 12.93 -38.57 -1.48
N LEU A 799 14.14 -38.01 -1.42
CA LEU A 799 15.19 -38.19 -2.42
C LEU A 799 15.98 -39.50 -2.27
N SER A 800 15.82 -40.23 -1.16
CA SER A 800 16.53 -41.50 -0.93
C SER A 800 16.13 -42.61 -1.92
N ASP A 801 16.94 -43.67 -2.03
CA ASP A 801 16.63 -44.84 -2.87
C ASP A 801 15.76 -45.89 -2.15
N ARG A 802 15.14 -45.53 -1.01
CA ARG A 802 14.28 -46.43 -0.22
C ARG A 802 12.98 -46.75 -0.96
N SER A 803 12.33 -47.85 -0.58
CA SER A 803 11.01 -48.20 -1.11
C SER A 803 9.94 -47.16 -0.72
N ALA A 804 8.87 -47.09 -1.50
CA ALA A 804 7.70 -46.24 -1.25
C ALA A 804 7.20 -46.30 0.20
N GLY A 805 7.05 -47.54 0.71
CA GLY A 805 6.56 -47.80 2.06
C GLY A 805 7.53 -47.33 3.14
N GLU A 806 8.83 -47.53 2.94
CA GLU A 806 9.87 -47.08 3.87
C GLU A 806 9.96 -45.55 3.91
N LYS A 807 9.95 -44.88 2.75
CA LYS A 807 9.94 -43.40 2.68
C LYS A 807 8.75 -42.83 3.44
N LYS A 808 7.56 -43.39 3.20
CA LYS A 808 6.33 -42.97 3.84
C LYS A 808 6.39 -43.16 5.36
N SER A 809 6.88 -44.31 5.83
CA SER A 809 7.07 -44.59 7.26
C SER A 809 8.05 -43.60 7.90
N GLN A 810 9.17 -43.32 7.24
CA GLN A 810 10.19 -42.39 7.74
C GLN A 810 9.73 -40.94 7.74
N LEU A 811 8.97 -40.50 6.74
CA LEU A 811 8.39 -39.16 6.72
C LEU A 811 7.43 -38.94 7.89
N LYS A 812 6.62 -39.95 8.23
CA LYS A 812 5.72 -39.88 9.40
C LYS A 812 6.52 -39.86 10.71
N ALA A 813 7.56 -40.68 10.83
CA ALA A 813 8.43 -40.69 12.00
C ALA A 813 9.19 -39.36 12.18
N CYS A 814 9.71 -38.78 11.10
CA CYS A 814 10.36 -37.47 11.07
C CYS A 814 9.39 -36.35 11.51
N ALA A 815 8.16 -36.34 10.98
CA ALA A 815 7.15 -35.37 11.39
C ALA A 815 6.76 -35.51 12.87
N HIS A 816 6.66 -36.73 13.38
CA HIS A 816 6.39 -36.99 14.78
C HIS A 816 7.54 -36.44 15.65
N HIS A 817 8.78 -36.85 15.36
CA HIS A 817 9.96 -36.42 16.10
C HIS A 817 10.12 -34.89 16.14
N GLU A 818 9.88 -34.19 15.03
CA GLU A 818 10.08 -32.75 14.95
C GLU A 818 8.93 -31.91 15.55
N PHE A 819 7.74 -32.50 15.70
CA PHE A 819 6.55 -31.77 16.16
C PHE A 819 6.06 -32.19 17.55
N GLU A 820 6.46 -33.35 18.09
CA GLU A 820 5.98 -33.93 19.35
C GLU A 820 6.39 -33.13 20.60
N HIS A 821 7.66 -32.75 20.71
CA HIS A 821 8.25 -32.14 21.92
C HIS A 821 7.69 -30.77 22.29
N ARG A 822 6.95 -30.11 21.40
CA ARG A 822 6.64 -28.67 21.53
C ARG A 822 5.37 -28.34 22.28
N HIS A 823 4.58 -29.36 22.60
CA HIS A 823 3.50 -29.25 23.59
C HIS A 823 3.77 -30.13 24.81
N TYR A 824 5.01 -30.60 25.01
CA TYR A 824 5.33 -31.55 26.07
C TYR A 824 4.93 -31.02 27.46
N ALA A 825 5.28 -29.79 27.82
CA ALA A 825 4.92 -29.24 29.13
C ALA A 825 3.39 -29.03 29.32
N PRO A 826 2.65 -28.40 28.39
CA PRO A 826 1.19 -28.29 28.51
C PRO A 826 0.45 -29.64 28.44
N ARG A 827 0.93 -30.59 27.62
CA ARG A 827 0.33 -31.94 27.50
C ARG A 827 0.64 -32.80 28.71
N LEU A 828 1.86 -32.71 29.25
CA LEU A 828 2.23 -33.37 30.50
C LEU A 828 1.42 -32.81 31.68
N LEU A 829 1.18 -31.49 31.71
CA LEU A 829 0.29 -30.88 32.69
C LEU A 829 -1.15 -31.36 32.51
N ALA A 830 -1.65 -31.41 31.28
CA ALA A 830 -2.99 -31.95 31.00
C ALA A 830 -3.10 -33.44 31.40
N ASP A 831 -2.06 -34.23 31.17
CA ASP A 831 -1.98 -35.64 31.57
C ASP A 831 -1.89 -35.82 33.08
N ALA A 832 -1.13 -34.97 33.77
CA ALA A 832 -1.08 -34.94 35.23
C ALA A 832 -2.45 -34.55 35.82
N LEU A 833 -3.11 -33.54 35.27
CA LEU A 833 -4.46 -33.13 35.67
C LEU A 833 -5.50 -34.22 35.36
N MET A 834 -5.37 -34.92 34.24
CA MET A 834 -6.23 -36.04 33.88
C MET A 834 -5.99 -37.26 34.80
N LEU A 835 -4.74 -37.54 35.17
CA LEU A 835 -4.40 -38.56 36.16
C LEU A 835 -5.01 -38.21 37.53
N ILE A 836 -4.83 -36.97 38.00
CA ILE A 836 -5.37 -36.49 39.28
C ILE A 836 -6.90 -36.55 39.27
N SER A 837 -7.54 -36.08 38.20
CA SER A 837 -9.01 -36.10 38.08
C SER A 837 -9.58 -37.51 37.86
N SER A 838 -8.77 -38.50 37.46
CA SER A 838 -9.23 -39.88 37.35
C SER A 838 -9.52 -40.52 38.71
N PHE A 839 -8.83 -40.08 39.78
CA PHE A 839 -9.17 -40.41 41.17
C PHE A 839 -10.53 -39.84 41.62
N ALA A 840 -11.04 -38.79 40.95
CA ALA A 840 -12.35 -38.20 41.17
C ALA A 840 -13.43 -38.70 40.19
N LEU A 841 -13.20 -39.84 39.51
CA LEU A 841 -14.06 -40.46 38.46
C LEU A 841 -14.25 -39.66 37.16
N ILE A 842 -14.12 -38.33 37.19
CA ILE A 842 -14.29 -37.45 36.00
C ILE A 842 -13.19 -37.71 34.96
N GLY A 843 -11.93 -37.81 35.38
CA GLY A 843 -10.82 -38.07 34.47
C GLY A 843 -10.90 -39.45 33.80
N LEU A 844 -11.48 -40.43 34.48
CA LEU A 844 -11.70 -41.78 33.94
C LEU A 844 -12.81 -41.78 32.88
N ALA A 845 -13.90 -41.06 33.11
CA ALA A 845 -14.97 -40.88 32.11
C ALA A 845 -14.47 -40.16 30.84
N VAL A 846 -13.67 -39.10 31.00
CA VAL A 846 -13.03 -38.39 29.87
C VAL A 846 -12.05 -39.31 29.14
N GLY A 847 -11.19 -40.02 29.87
CA GLY A 847 -10.22 -40.96 29.29
C GLY A 847 -10.87 -42.11 28.52
N VAL A 848 -11.94 -42.71 29.05
CA VAL A 848 -12.71 -43.75 28.35
C VAL A 848 -13.40 -43.20 27.11
N THR A 849 -14.00 -42.00 27.19
CA THR A 849 -14.62 -41.35 26.02
C THR A 849 -13.59 -41.15 24.91
N ARG A 850 -12.38 -40.71 25.27
CA ARG A 850 -11.27 -40.53 24.31
C ARG A 850 -10.88 -41.84 23.64
N ILE A 851 -10.68 -42.92 24.40
CA ILE A 851 -10.41 -44.26 23.84
C ILE A 851 -11.51 -44.68 22.87
N LEU A 852 -12.79 -44.52 23.26
CA LEU A 852 -13.92 -44.88 22.41
C LEU A 852 -14.00 -44.05 21.11
N THR A 853 -13.51 -42.81 21.13
CA THR A 853 -13.39 -41.96 19.94
C THR A 853 -12.09 -42.16 19.15
N GLY A 854 -11.26 -43.16 19.49
CA GLY A 854 -10.03 -43.49 18.77
C GLY A 854 -8.81 -42.63 19.16
N HIS A 855 -8.88 -41.90 20.26
CA HIS A 855 -7.78 -41.11 20.81
C HIS A 855 -7.04 -41.88 21.91
N SER A 856 -5.77 -41.53 22.16
CA SER A 856 -5.03 -42.09 23.30
C SER A 856 -5.63 -41.63 24.62
N PHE A 857 -5.50 -42.47 25.66
CA PHE A 857 -5.97 -42.10 27.00
C PHE A 857 -5.31 -40.79 27.46
N PHE A 858 -3.98 -40.66 27.28
CA PHE A 858 -3.17 -39.49 27.59
C PHE A 858 -2.95 -38.57 26.38
N PHE A 859 -2.97 -37.24 26.58
CA PHE A 859 -2.72 -36.18 25.60
C PHE A 859 -1.29 -36.14 25.06
N SER A 860 -0.30 -36.63 25.81
CA SER A 860 1.10 -36.71 25.37
C SER A 860 1.28 -37.53 24.09
N ALA A 861 0.50 -38.60 23.91
CA ALA A 861 0.56 -39.46 22.72
C ALA A 861 -0.30 -38.98 21.53
N GLU A 862 -0.99 -37.84 21.66
CA GLU A 862 -1.86 -37.31 20.61
C GLU A 862 -1.05 -36.57 19.54
N LYS A 863 -1.27 -36.89 18.27
CA LYS A 863 -0.58 -36.22 17.16
C LYS A 863 -0.86 -34.73 17.18
N THR A 864 0.15 -33.92 16.85
CA THR A 864 -0.11 -32.48 16.72
C THR A 864 -0.94 -32.19 15.48
N ARG A 865 -1.60 -31.02 15.43
CA ARG A 865 -2.31 -30.57 14.22
C ARG A 865 -1.37 -30.53 13.00
N ARG A 866 -0.12 -30.06 13.19
CA ARG A 866 0.90 -29.98 12.14
C ARG A 866 1.33 -31.36 11.64
N GLU A 867 1.54 -32.29 12.56
CA GLU A 867 1.82 -33.69 12.24
C GLU A 867 0.65 -34.32 11.48
N THR A 868 -0.59 -34.09 11.91
CA THR A 868 -1.79 -34.60 11.24
C THR A 868 -1.96 -34.03 9.83
N GLU A 869 -1.74 -32.71 9.66
CA GLU A 869 -1.76 -32.04 8.35
C GLU A 869 -0.68 -32.63 7.42
N PHE A 870 0.55 -32.80 7.90
CA PHE A 870 1.62 -33.38 7.08
C PHE A 870 1.40 -34.85 6.75
N ILE A 871 0.90 -35.66 7.69
CA ILE A 871 0.63 -37.09 7.45
C ILE A 871 -0.36 -37.25 6.29
N LYS A 872 -1.37 -36.39 6.17
CA LYS A 872 -2.30 -36.40 5.03
C LYS A 872 -1.59 -36.13 3.70
N ILE A 873 -0.64 -35.19 3.69
CA ILE A 873 0.16 -34.86 2.51
C ILE A 873 1.07 -36.06 2.16
N ALA A 874 1.80 -36.59 3.14
CA ALA A 874 2.64 -37.78 2.96
C ALA A 874 1.84 -39.03 2.54
N ASP A 875 0.55 -39.11 2.92
CA ASP A 875 -0.35 -40.17 2.47
C ASP A 875 -0.76 -40.03 1.00
N ALA A 876 -0.83 -38.80 0.49
CA ALA A 876 -1.16 -38.45 -0.89
C ALA A 876 0.07 -38.40 -1.83
N MET A 877 1.30 -38.40 -1.30
CA MET A 877 2.52 -38.43 -2.11
C MET A 877 2.66 -39.76 -2.86
N GLU A 878 2.79 -39.69 -4.19
CA GLU A 878 3.16 -40.82 -5.04
C GLU A 878 4.66 -41.10 -4.93
N LEU A 879 5.05 -41.79 -3.86
CA LEU A 879 6.44 -42.13 -3.57
C LEU A 879 6.86 -43.35 -4.40
N ASN A 880 7.25 -43.16 -5.66
CA ASN A 880 7.75 -44.28 -6.47
C ASN A 880 9.11 -44.78 -5.95
N ALA A 881 9.27 -46.11 -5.88
CA ALA A 881 10.61 -46.70 -5.75
C ALA A 881 11.34 -46.51 -7.08
N LYS A 882 12.63 -46.15 -7.04
CA LYS A 882 13.48 -46.35 -8.23
C LYS A 882 13.49 -47.86 -8.50
N VAL A 883 13.04 -48.25 -9.69
CA VAL A 883 13.16 -49.63 -10.18
C VAL A 883 14.62 -49.93 -10.48
#